data_AF-A0A0M0JMK4-F1
#
_entry.id   AF-A0A0M0JMK4-F1
#
_cell.length_a   1.000
_cell.length_b   1.000
_cell.length_c   1.000
_cell.angle_alpha   90.00
_cell.angle_beta   90.00
_cell.angle_gamma   90.00
#
_symmetry.space_group_name_H-M   'P 1'
#
loop_
_entity.id
_entity.type
_entity.pdbx_description
1 polymer ?
#
loop_
_entity_poly.entity_id
_entity_poly.type
_entity_poly.pdbx_seq_one_letter_code
_entity_poly.pdbx_strand_id
1 'polypeptide(L)'
;MGGAAKVAPAPVPAVAAAGGVQVGGLALRLILDDGRPEMVLRIQVGAISSTDALLQAAFDACAEAVGAVLETSSKRIILRYVCADVERKLNTKVTWEANGTATLNAGGIANDGGGGALVTGYFSDGDASFGSTSFTSQGPSWSPDPSGPSDAFVMHVTAMGAIDWAVQVSSPSMTQARGIANDGGGGALVTGYFYVEASFGSTSLTSRGSADAFVMHVTASGVIDWAVQVGGPGADRGFGIVHDGAGGALMTGDFSGKASFGSTSLTSRGSVDAFVMHVTASGVIDWAVQVGGTGADRGFGIAHDGDCGSLVTGVFNGNASFGSTNLTSRSIANTFVMHVMKAGAIDWAVQVSSPSMTQARGIANDGGGGALVTGYFYGEASFGSTSLTSRDTSADVFVMHVTAAGAIDWVVQAGGTADTRGSGVAYDGRSGGALVTGDFSGGASFGSTSLTSRGSSDAFVMHVTAAGTIDWAIQAGGKLRDSGYGIALVDGRDGVDGFLVSGTFSGEASFGSSTLRSDKGACFAARLMPPPPSPPSRPPVVPLAFIESPPGSPPSLNPYPAWAVQAGGTATLNVGGIANDGGGGALVTGYLSHGDASFGSTSLTSRGSANTFVMHVTAAGAIDWAVQVSSPSMTQARGIANDGGGCALVTGYFYGEASFGSKALTSRGSADAFVMHVTASGVIDWAVQVGGTGADRGFGIAHDGAGGALMVGDFQSEASFGSMSLTSRGSVDAFVMHVTAAGAIDWVVQVGGRGVAADARGIANDGGGGALVTGYFNGKATFGSTVLTSRGGVDAFVMHVTASGTIDWAVQVGGPSRTQAHGIANDGGGGALVAGYFYGSTVLTTGDTSADAFVMHVTAAGAIDWVVQAGGPADTRGFGVAYDGGSGGALVTGDFSGEASFGSTSLTSRGSSDAFVMHVTAAGTIDWAIQGGGKLSDSGDSATAADGAASDAEKESARKARARIYTEFIAAVLKSPSKKAKTGGGGIPPGSVPGDEINVFHVNGGPGMWITIPPHWIPGHGLRFQSTEPAPEEKDGKGSMWQHMFPRRR
;
A
#
# COMPACT_ATOMS: atom_id res chain seq x y z
N MET A 1 36.46 36.50 79.24
CA MET A 1 36.80 37.03 77.90
C MET A 1 38.14 36.44 77.50
N GLY A 2 38.31 36.03 76.24
CA GLY A 2 39.55 35.43 75.73
C GLY A 2 39.86 34.05 76.34
N GLY A 3 40.45 33.10 75.62
CA GLY A 3 40.89 33.13 74.23
C GLY A 3 42.00 32.10 74.01
N ALA A 4 42.19 31.69 72.75
CA ALA A 4 43.28 30.85 72.24
C ALA A 4 43.31 29.34 72.59
N ALA A 5 43.47 28.57 71.51
CA ALA A 5 44.23 27.32 71.39
C ALA A 5 43.87 26.11 72.28
N LYS A 6 43.19 25.14 71.67
CA LYS A 6 43.54 23.72 71.85
C LYS A 6 43.74 23.05 70.49
N VAL A 7 44.91 22.45 70.32
CA VAL A 7 45.22 21.52 69.23
C VAL A 7 44.50 20.20 69.52
N ALA A 8 43.91 19.59 68.49
CA ALA A 8 43.43 18.21 68.51
C ALA A 8 43.77 17.54 67.17
N PRO A 9 44.41 16.36 67.15
CA PRO A 9 44.80 15.70 65.91
C PRO A 9 43.67 14.82 65.33
N ALA A 10 43.45 15.00 64.02
CA ALA A 10 42.86 14.09 63.01
C ALA A 10 41.71 13.13 63.39
N PRO A 11 40.59 13.26 62.66
CA PRO A 11 39.97 12.14 61.96
C PRO A 11 40.13 12.24 60.42
N VAL A 12 39.98 11.09 59.77
CA VAL A 12 40.12 10.82 58.33
C VAL A 12 39.44 11.87 57.42
N PRO A 13 40.11 12.42 56.39
CA PRO A 13 39.47 13.28 55.40
C PRO A 13 38.62 12.47 54.42
N ALA A 14 37.44 13.00 54.09
CA ALA A 14 36.56 12.43 53.07
C ALA A 14 37.23 12.47 51.68
N VAL A 15 37.08 11.40 50.91
CA VAL A 15 37.47 11.38 49.49
C VAL A 15 36.44 12.16 48.69
N ALA A 16 36.82 13.36 48.24
CA ALA A 16 36.14 14.06 47.17
C ALA A 16 36.61 13.49 45.82
N ALA A 17 35.67 13.09 44.96
CA ALA A 17 35.95 12.70 43.58
C ALA A 17 34.77 13.08 42.66
N ALA A 18 34.52 14.38 42.52
CA ALA A 18 33.72 14.90 41.42
C ALA A 18 34.62 15.00 40.18
N GLY A 19 34.69 13.94 39.38
CA GLY A 19 35.40 13.92 38.10
C GLY A 19 34.56 14.58 37.01
N GLY A 20 34.80 15.86 36.74
CA GLY A 20 34.25 16.54 35.56
C GLY A 20 35.19 16.38 34.37
N VAL A 21 34.74 15.71 33.31
CA VAL A 21 35.46 15.65 32.02
C VAL A 21 35.02 16.83 31.17
N GLN A 22 35.98 17.62 30.66
CA GLN A 22 35.75 18.59 29.60
C GLN A 22 36.25 18.04 28.26
N VAL A 23 35.35 18.01 27.28
CA VAL A 23 35.68 17.81 25.85
C VAL A 23 35.00 18.93 25.08
N GLY A 24 35.74 19.61 24.19
CA GLY A 24 35.17 20.57 23.23
C GLY A 24 34.40 21.76 23.80
N GLY A 25 34.53 22.07 25.10
CA GLY A 25 33.76 23.14 25.77
C GLY A 25 32.40 22.72 26.34
N LEU A 26 32.00 21.44 26.22
CA LEU A 26 30.84 20.92 26.96
C LEU A 26 31.15 20.80 28.46
N ALA A 27 30.13 21.03 29.29
CA ALA A 27 30.16 20.82 30.73
C ALA A 27 29.07 19.80 31.13
N LEU A 28 29.45 18.53 31.25
CA LEU A 28 28.56 17.50 31.81
C LEU A 28 28.51 17.60 33.34
N ARG A 29 27.30 17.51 33.90
CA ARG A 29 27.06 17.53 35.35
C ARG A 29 26.21 16.34 35.76
N LEU A 30 26.80 15.44 36.55
CA LEU A 30 26.11 14.29 37.13
C LEU A 30 25.46 14.70 38.46
N ILE A 31 24.19 14.33 38.64
CA ILE A 31 23.44 14.53 39.88
C ILE A 31 22.91 13.16 40.32
N LEU A 32 23.24 12.77 41.54
CA LEU A 32 22.68 11.60 42.23
C LEU A 32 21.56 12.10 43.15
N ASP A 33 20.42 11.41 43.15
CA ASP A 33 19.20 11.79 43.88
C ASP A 33 18.92 10.76 44.98
N ASP A 34 19.49 11.01 46.16
CA ASP A 34 19.57 10.06 47.29
C ASP A 34 18.23 9.93 48.06
N GLY A 35 17.20 9.39 47.40
CA GLY A 35 15.85 9.28 48.00
C GLY A 35 14.97 8.12 47.53
N ARG A 36 15.41 7.27 46.61
CA ARG A 36 14.62 6.13 46.07
C ARG A 36 15.49 4.87 45.92
N PRO A 37 14.89 3.66 45.88
CA PRO A 37 15.63 2.43 45.61
C PRO A 37 16.15 2.30 44.17
N GLU A 38 15.88 3.28 43.30
CA GLU A 38 16.31 3.35 41.90
C GLU A 38 17.25 4.56 41.72
N MET A 39 18.43 4.31 41.14
CA MET A 39 19.43 5.34 40.87
C MET A 39 19.15 5.98 39.50
N VAL A 40 18.78 7.27 39.48
CA VAL A 40 18.42 8.00 38.25
C VAL A 40 19.54 8.94 37.84
N LEU A 41 20.23 8.61 36.75
CA LEU A 41 21.21 9.50 36.13
C LEU A 41 20.48 10.59 35.32
N ARG A 42 20.88 11.86 35.46
CA ARG A 42 20.46 12.94 34.55
C ARG A 42 21.69 13.54 33.88
N ILE A 43 21.63 13.64 32.56
CA ILE A 43 22.59 14.36 31.73
C ILE A 43 21.89 15.61 31.19
N GLN A 44 22.52 16.77 31.31
CA GLN A 44 22.00 18.04 30.84
C GLN A 44 22.97 18.60 29.79
N VAL A 45 22.50 18.73 28.55
CA VAL A 45 23.30 19.22 27.41
C VAL A 45 22.83 20.63 27.05
N GLY A 46 23.78 21.55 26.85
CA GLY A 46 23.50 22.91 26.36
C GLY A 46 23.26 22.95 24.85
N ALA A 47 22.70 24.04 24.34
CA ALA A 47 22.39 24.19 22.91
C ALA A 47 23.64 24.00 22.02
N ILE A 48 23.51 23.22 20.95
CA ILE A 48 24.60 22.84 20.03
C ILE A 48 24.33 23.46 18.66
N SER A 49 25.35 24.05 18.04
CA SER A 49 25.31 24.56 16.67
C SER A 49 25.93 23.56 15.67
N SER A 50 25.07 22.76 15.04
CA SER A 50 25.21 22.22 13.67
C SER A 50 26.62 21.81 13.17
N THR A 51 27.22 20.75 13.73
CA THR A 51 28.21 19.89 13.01
C THR A 51 28.23 18.47 13.62
N ASP A 52 28.12 17.43 12.78
CA ASP A 52 27.92 16.04 13.23
C ASP A 52 29.07 15.46 14.07
N ALA A 53 30.31 15.86 13.79
CA ALA A 53 31.49 15.34 14.49
C ALA A 53 31.47 15.62 16.01
N LEU A 54 30.84 16.70 16.46
CA LEU A 54 30.69 17.03 17.88
C LEU A 54 29.56 16.25 18.56
N LEU A 55 28.53 15.84 17.80
CA LEU A 55 27.43 15.04 18.31
C LEU A 55 27.89 13.60 18.54
N GLN A 56 28.63 13.02 17.59
CA GLN A 56 29.21 11.68 17.71
C GLN A 56 30.23 11.61 18.86
N ALA A 57 31.15 12.57 18.96
CA ALA A 57 32.12 12.63 20.05
C ALA A 57 31.46 12.77 21.44
N ALA A 58 30.31 13.44 21.53
CA ALA A 58 29.54 13.52 22.77
C ALA A 58 28.83 12.19 23.11
N PHE A 59 28.41 11.43 22.10
CA PHE A 59 27.87 10.07 22.25
C PHE A 59 28.94 9.09 22.72
N ASP A 60 30.10 9.07 22.07
CA ASP A 60 31.21 8.16 22.37
C ASP A 60 31.74 8.40 23.80
N ALA A 61 31.91 9.67 24.19
CA ALA A 61 32.30 10.03 25.56
C ALA A 61 31.24 9.67 26.62
N CYS A 62 29.94 9.69 26.28
CA CYS A 62 28.89 9.18 27.16
C CYS A 62 28.94 7.65 27.27
N ALA A 63 29.25 6.94 26.19
CA ALA A 63 29.37 5.49 26.18
C ALA A 63 30.55 5.00 27.05
N GLU A 64 31.73 5.63 26.95
CA GLU A 64 32.88 5.33 27.82
C GLU A 64 32.56 5.59 29.31
N ALA A 65 31.93 6.73 29.62
CA ALA A 65 31.56 7.09 30.99
C ALA A 65 30.54 6.11 31.60
N VAL A 66 29.60 5.59 30.80
CA VAL A 66 28.65 4.54 31.22
C VAL A 66 29.35 3.19 31.38
N GLY A 67 30.30 2.85 30.51
CA GLY A 67 31.12 1.64 30.62
C GLY A 67 31.90 1.57 31.94
N ALA A 68 32.58 2.65 32.32
CA ALA A 68 33.36 2.72 33.57
C ALA A 68 32.51 2.57 34.85
N VAL A 69 31.22 2.94 34.80
CA VAL A 69 30.28 2.79 35.93
C VAL A 69 29.73 1.35 36.03
N LEU A 70 29.64 0.64 34.90
CA LEU A 70 29.15 -0.74 34.86
C LEU A 70 30.15 -1.76 35.45
N GLU A 71 31.46 -1.53 35.32
CA GLU A 71 32.48 -2.43 35.88
C GLU A 71 32.55 -2.45 37.42
N THR A 72 31.94 -1.48 38.11
CA THR A 72 32.14 -1.28 39.56
C THR A 72 30.92 -1.52 40.46
N SER A 73 29.75 -1.90 39.93
CA SER A 73 28.54 -2.09 40.75
C SER A 73 27.72 -3.35 40.45
N SER A 74 27.43 -4.15 41.50
CA SER A 74 26.72 -5.43 41.40
C SER A 74 25.18 -5.30 41.42
N LYS A 75 24.61 -4.23 40.85
CA LYS A 75 23.15 -3.97 40.85
C LYS A 75 22.64 -3.60 39.46
N ARG A 76 21.45 -4.11 39.10
CA ARG A 76 20.75 -3.74 37.85
C ARG A 76 20.45 -2.24 37.82
N ILE A 77 20.99 -1.55 36.83
CA ILE A 77 20.64 -0.17 36.48
C ILE A 77 19.71 -0.23 35.25
N ILE A 78 18.57 0.45 35.31
CA ILE A 78 17.65 0.58 34.17
C ILE A 78 17.92 1.94 33.50
N LEU A 79 18.62 1.92 32.37
CA LEU A 79 18.78 3.08 31.51
C LEU A 79 17.44 3.40 30.82
N ARG A 80 16.79 4.49 31.24
CA ARG A 80 15.69 5.10 30.48
C ARG A 80 16.24 6.18 29.56
N TYR A 81 16.53 5.82 28.31
CA TYR A 81 16.72 6.81 27.25
C TYR A 81 15.43 7.60 27.05
N VAL A 82 15.50 8.93 27.16
CA VAL A 82 14.41 9.84 26.80
C VAL A 82 14.87 10.66 25.60
N CYS A 83 14.75 10.08 24.41
CA CYS A 83 14.98 10.76 23.15
C CYS A 83 13.68 10.71 22.32
N ALA A 84 12.66 11.45 22.78
CA ALA A 84 11.31 11.43 22.20
C ALA A 84 10.68 12.82 21.97
N ASP A 85 11.39 13.90 22.36
CA ASP A 85 10.87 15.28 22.35
C ASP A 85 11.70 16.25 21.49
N VAL A 86 12.77 15.77 20.84
CA VAL A 86 13.61 16.58 19.93
C VAL A 86 13.14 16.45 18.47
N GLU A 87 12.86 15.24 18.00
CA GLU A 87 12.45 14.99 16.60
C GLU A 87 11.02 15.45 16.30
N ARG A 88 10.10 15.37 17.28
CA ARG A 88 8.70 15.84 17.15
C ARG A 88 8.51 17.35 16.93
N LYS A 89 9.60 18.12 16.77
CA LYS A 89 9.57 19.54 16.42
C LYS A 89 10.06 19.87 15.01
N LEU A 90 10.52 18.88 14.25
CA LEU A 90 10.93 19.04 12.86
C LEU A 90 9.77 18.69 11.93
N ASN A 91 8.81 19.61 11.81
CA ASN A 91 7.63 19.46 10.96
C ASN A 91 7.95 19.57 9.45
N THR A 92 9.21 19.43 9.06
CA THR A 92 9.75 19.74 7.71
C THR A 92 11.22 19.34 7.61
N LYS A 93 11.52 18.25 6.90
CA LYS A 93 12.89 17.93 6.50
C LYS A 93 13.11 18.45 5.08
N VAL A 94 13.77 19.61 4.97
CA VAL A 94 14.36 20.01 3.69
C VAL A 94 15.53 19.06 3.47
N THR A 95 15.55 18.38 2.32
CA THR A 95 16.49 17.29 2.06
C THR A 95 17.86 17.81 1.64
N TRP A 96 17.94 18.85 0.81
CA TRP A 96 19.21 19.53 0.49
C TRP A 96 18.99 21.01 0.09
N GLU A 97 20.10 21.72 -0.02
CA GLU A 97 20.23 23.04 -0.65
C GLU A 97 21.27 22.95 -1.77
N ALA A 98 20.98 23.52 -2.94
CA ALA A 98 21.95 23.64 -4.03
C ALA A 98 22.77 24.92 -3.82
N ASN A 99 24.06 24.78 -3.60
CA ASN A 99 24.98 25.89 -3.33
C ASN A 99 25.68 26.30 -4.63
N GLY A 100 25.89 27.60 -4.87
CA GLY A 100 26.55 28.04 -6.09
C GLY A 100 26.42 29.53 -6.38
N THR A 101 26.92 29.94 -7.54
CA THR A 101 26.73 31.29 -8.07
C THR A 101 25.56 31.38 -9.05
N ALA A 102 25.06 30.22 -9.51
CA ALA A 102 23.97 30.08 -10.46
C ALA A 102 22.58 30.41 -9.89
N THR A 103 21.65 30.78 -10.77
CA THR A 103 20.21 30.78 -10.52
C THR A 103 19.66 29.40 -10.90
N LEU A 104 18.89 28.76 -10.02
CA LEU A 104 18.35 27.40 -10.25
C LEU A 104 16.82 27.41 -10.40
N ASN A 105 16.32 26.68 -11.40
CA ASN A 105 14.90 26.53 -11.70
C ASN A 105 14.48 25.06 -11.71
N ALA A 106 13.42 24.71 -10.98
CA ALA A 106 12.92 23.35 -10.90
C ALA A 106 12.09 22.99 -12.14
N GLY A 107 12.30 21.79 -12.68
CA GLY A 107 11.49 21.20 -13.75
C GLY A 107 10.41 20.30 -13.18
N GLY A 108 10.81 19.26 -12.43
CA GLY A 108 9.89 18.31 -11.82
C GLY A 108 10.54 17.40 -10.78
N ILE A 109 9.72 16.55 -10.16
CA ILE A 109 10.07 15.58 -9.12
C ILE A 109 9.31 14.28 -9.32
N ALA A 110 9.97 13.14 -9.11
CA ALA A 110 9.38 11.81 -9.08
C ALA A 110 9.88 11.03 -7.85
N ASN A 111 9.11 10.05 -7.39
CA ASN A 111 9.51 9.10 -6.34
C ASN A 111 10.39 8.00 -6.96
N ASP A 112 11.54 7.70 -6.35
CA ASP A 112 12.50 6.65 -6.79
C ASP A 112 11.98 5.21 -6.59
N GLY A 113 10.89 5.03 -5.83
CA GLY A 113 10.37 3.74 -5.40
C GLY A 113 11.06 3.17 -4.15
N GLY A 114 12.18 3.77 -3.72
CA GLY A 114 12.95 3.45 -2.52
C GLY A 114 12.64 4.36 -1.32
N GLY A 115 11.88 5.44 -1.52
CA GLY A 115 11.56 6.47 -0.51
C GLY A 115 12.41 7.75 -0.64
N GLY A 116 13.31 7.80 -1.62
CA GLY A 116 14.01 8.98 -2.09
C GLY A 116 13.23 9.78 -3.15
N ALA A 117 13.96 10.58 -3.92
CA ALA A 117 13.42 11.48 -4.92
C ALA A 117 14.36 11.62 -6.12
N LEU A 118 13.79 11.58 -7.32
CA LEU A 118 14.43 11.97 -8.56
C LEU A 118 13.99 13.39 -8.90
N VAL A 119 14.93 14.31 -9.10
CA VAL A 119 14.63 15.73 -9.35
C VAL A 119 15.38 16.25 -10.56
N THR A 120 14.68 17.05 -11.37
CA THR A 120 15.25 17.67 -12.56
C THR A 120 14.94 19.17 -12.62
N GLY A 121 15.72 19.89 -13.43
CA GLY A 121 15.55 21.30 -13.67
C GLY A 121 16.66 21.85 -14.56
N TYR A 122 16.91 23.16 -14.45
CA TYR A 122 18.01 23.83 -15.13
C TYR A 122 18.64 24.93 -14.28
N PHE A 123 19.88 25.29 -14.59
CA PHE A 123 20.60 26.39 -13.94
C PHE A 123 21.23 27.36 -14.95
N SER A 124 21.35 28.63 -14.58
CA SER A 124 21.91 29.72 -15.40
C SER A 124 22.82 30.63 -14.57
N ASP A 125 23.57 31.52 -15.23
CA ASP A 125 24.28 32.66 -14.59
C ASP A 125 25.36 32.30 -13.55
N GLY A 126 25.91 31.10 -13.60
CA GLY A 126 27.02 30.66 -12.76
C GLY A 126 27.19 29.15 -12.70
N ASP A 127 27.94 28.71 -11.69
CA ASP A 127 28.16 27.30 -11.36
C ASP A 127 27.15 26.84 -10.29
N ALA A 128 26.70 25.59 -10.39
CA ALA A 128 25.75 24.95 -9.48
C ALA A 128 26.39 23.72 -8.82
N SER A 129 26.26 23.59 -7.50
CA SER A 129 26.78 22.45 -6.73
C SER A 129 25.69 21.70 -5.99
N PHE A 130 25.73 20.38 -6.13
CA PHE A 130 24.78 19.40 -5.63
C PHE A 130 25.56 18.38 -4.78
N GLY A 131 25.54 18.57 -3.45
CA GLY A 131 26.39 17.79 -2.54
C GLY A 131 27.88 18.07 -2.79
N SER A 132 28.66 17.03 -3.05
CA SER A 132 30.08 17.13 -3.44
C SER A 132 30.30 17.38 -4.94
N THR A 133 29.26 17.28 -5.77
CA THR A 133 29.32 17.44 -7.22
C THR A 133 29.15 18.91 -7.60
N SER A 134 29.96 19.43 -8.52
CA SER A 134 29.84 20.80 -9.03
C SER A 134 29.77 20.79 -10.55
N PHE A 135 28.84 21.57 -11.09
CA PHE A 135 28.57 21.74 -12.51
C PHE A 135 28.89 23.17 -12.94
N THR A 136 29.58 23.30 -14.07
CA THR A 136 29.94 24.58 -14.66
C THR A 136 29.06 24.83 -15.88
N SER A 137 28.41 26.00 -15.92
CA SER A 137 27.59 26.38 -17.08
C SER A 137 28.48 26.60 -18.31
N GLN A 138 28.19 25.90 -19.42
CA GLN A 138 29.06 25.91 -20.62
C GLN A 138 28.70 26.99 -21.66
N GLY A 139 27.99 28.05 -21.26
CA GLY A 139 27.50 29.08 -22.18
C GLY A 139 28.42 30.31 -22.35
N PRO A 140 28.59 30.85 -23.58
CA PRO A 140 29.12 32.19 -23.77
C PRO A 140 28.10 33.25 -23.30
N SER A 141 28.58 34.42 -22.88
CA SER A 141 27.75 35.50 -22.30
C SER A 141 26.82 36.24 -23.27
N TRP A 142 26.57 35.69 -24.47
CA TRP A 142 25.71 36.28 -25.48
C TRP A 142 24.75 35.24 -26.07
N SER A 143 23.49 35.34 -25.65
CA SER A 143 22.33 34.64 -26.21
C SER A 143 21.40 35.67 -26.88
N PRO A 144 20.71 35.33 -27.99
CA PRO A 144 19.64 36.17 -28.52
C PRO A 144 18.36 36.16 -27.64
N ASP A 145 18.26 35.24 -26.66
CA ASP A 145 17.18 35.18 -25.68
C ASP A 145 17.57 35.95 -24.38
N PRO A 146 16.69 36.83 -23.84
CA PRO A 146 16.93 37.53 -22.59
C PRO A 146 17.09 36.65 -21.33
N SER A 147 16.87 35.33 -21.39
CA SER A 147 17.10 34.42 -20.26
C SER A 147 18.52 33.89 -20.09
N GLY A 148 19.44 34.17 -21.03
CA GLY A 148 20.83 33.69 -20.97
C GLY A 148 21.01 32.18 -21.25
N PRO A 149 22.26 31.67 -21.25
CA PRO A 149 22.53 30.24 -21.37
C PRO A 149 22.09 29.49 -20.11
N SER A 150 21.64 28.25 -20.28
CA SER A 150 21.27 27.38 -19.17
C SER A 150 21.51 25.91 -19.50
N ASP A 151 21.93 25.15 -18.50
CA ASP A 151 22.16 23.71 -18.59
C ASP A 151 21.13 22.95 -17.75
N ALA A 152 20.71 21.78 -18.23
CA ALA A 152 19.78 20.93 -17.48
C ALA A 152 20.54 20.04 -16.49
N PHE A 153 19.88 19.69 -15.39
CA PHE A 153 20.39 18.74 -14.41
C PHE A 153 19.37 17.66 -14.07
N VAL A 154 19.85 16.50 -13.64
CA VAL A 154 19.08 15.45 -12.98
C VAL A 154 19.86 14.99 -11.77
N MET A 155 19.20 14.69 -10.68
CA MET A 155 19.84 14.12 -9.49
C MET A 155 18.90 13.17 -8.76
N HIS A 156 19.50 12.25 -8.04
CA HIS A 156 18.82 11.42 -7.07
C HIS A 156 19.14 11.91 -5.65
N VAL A 157 18.14 11.79 -4.78
CA VAL A 157 18.18 12.21 -3.39
C VAL A 157 17.62 11.06 -2.58
N THR A 158 18.48 10.39 -1.83
CA THR A 158 18.12 9.27 -0.96
C THR A 158 17.01 9.62 0.04
N ALA A 159 16.30 8.61 0.57
CA ALA A 159 15.26 8.79 1.59
C ALA A 159 15.71 9.59 2.83
N MET A 160 17.01 9.54 3.17
CA MET A 160 17.60 10.33 4.25
C MET A 160 17.87 11.80 3.89
N GLY A 161 17.83 12.17 2.62
CA GLY A 161 18.03 13.51 2.08
C GLY A 161 19.40 13.77 1.47
N ALA A 162 20.33 12.80 1.52
CA ALA A 162 21.63 12.93 0.87
C ALA A 162 21.52 12.75 -0.64
N ILE A 163 22.26 13.55 -1.40
CA ILE A 163 22.48 13.36 -2.84
C ILE A 163 23.62 12.35 -3.01
N ASP A 164 23.35 11.24 -3.68
CA ASP A 164 24.32 10.20 -4.02
C ASP A 164 24.85 10.35 -5.45
N TRP A 165 24.01 10.77 -6.41
CA TRP A 165 24.42 11.14 -7.75
C TRP A 165 23.67 12.35 -8.32
N ALA A 166 24.36 13.08 -9.20
CA ALA A 166 23.80 14.14 -10.03
C ALA A 166 24.49 14.13 -11.40
N VAL A 167 23.76 14.47 -12.45
CA VAL A 167 24.25 14.60 -13.83
C VAL A 167 23.84 15.94 -14.45
N GLN A 168 24.69 16.47 -15.33
CA GLN A 168 24.46 17.67 -16.13
C GLN A 168 24.28 17.26 -17.61
N VAL A 169 23.34 17.90 -18.30
CA VAL A 169 23.32 17.96 -19.77
C VAL A 169 23.90 19.31 -20.17
N SER A 170 25.15 19.31 -20.64
CA SER A 170 25.88 20.53 -20.97
C SER A 170 25.60 20.99 -22.40
N SER A 171 25.44 22.29 -22.59
CA SER A 171 25.24 22.93 -23.89
C SER A 171 25.96 24.29 -23.97
N PRO A 172 26.50 24.67 -25.15
CA PRO A 172 26.90 26.05 -25.43
C PRO A 172 25.72 27.03 -25.54
N SER A 173 24.48 26.59 -25.30
CA SER A 173 23.26 27.38 -25.45
C SER A 173 22.28 27.16 -24.28
N MET A 174 21.01 26.92 -24.58
CA MET A 174 19.94 26.70 -23.61
C MET A 174 19.49 25.24 -23.70
N THR A 175 19.55 24.53 -22.57
CA THR A 175 18.99 23.18 -22.38
C THR A 175 18.20 23.16 -21.09
N GLN A 176 16.94 22.75 -21.15
CA GLN A 176 16.04 22.77 -19.99
C GLN A 176 15.26 21.47 -19.90
N ALA A 177 15.47 20.73 -18.80
CA ALA A 177 14.58 19.65 -18.41
C ALA A 177 13.31 20.21 -17.76
N ARG A 178 12.17 19.61 -18.11
CA ARG A 178 10.82 20.10 -17.78
C ARG A 178 9.96 19.04 -17.10
N GLY A 179 10.16 17.76 -17.40
CA GLY A 179 9.45 16.65 -16.77
C GLY A 179 10.40 15.50 -16.44
N ILE A 180 10.09 14.76 -15.38
CA ILE A 180 10.82 13.58 -14.93
C ILE A 180 9.84 12.51 -14.44
N ALA A 181 10.15 11.26 -14.72
CA ALA A 181 9.48 10.07 -14.20
C ALA A 181 10.53 9.04 -13.75
N ASN A 182 10.15 8.14 -12.85
CA ASN A 182 10.94 6.96 -12.49
C ASN A 182 10.84 5.92 -13.62
N ASP A 183 11.93 5.22 -13.94
CA ASP A 183 11.97 4.14 -14.93
C ASP A 183 11.39 2.79 -14.44
N GLY A 184 11.04 2.70 -13.15
CA GLY A 184 10.60 1.48 -12.46
C GLY A 184 11.75 0.64 -11.87
N GLY A 185 13.00 0.96 -12.21
CA GLY A 185 14.24 0.39 -11.69
C GLY A 185 15.04 1.32 -10.76
N GLY A 186 14.54 2.53 -10.48
CA GLY A 186 15.21 3.54 -9.65
C GLY A 186 16.05 4.55 -10.45
N GLY A 187 16.05 4.47 -11.78
CA GLY A 187 16.53 5.48 -12.71
C GLY A 187 15.46 6.50 -13.09
N ALA A 188 15.81 7.41 -13.99
CA ALA A 188 14.99 8.54 -14.40
C ALA A 188 14.79 8.62 -15.91
N LEU A 189 13.53 8.75 -16.33
CA LEU A 189 13.12 9.16 -17.67
C LEU A 189 12.86 10.67 -17.65
N VAL A 190 13.57 11.43 -18.48
CA VAL A 190 13.56 12.91 -18.42
C VAL A 190 13.27 13.52 -19.78
N THR A 191 12.38 14.51 -19.81
CA THR A 191 12.07 15.29 -21.01
C THR A 191 12.34 16.78 -20.84
N GLY A 192 12.53 17.46 -21.96
CA GLY A 192 12.76 18.89 -22.02
C GLY A 192 12.93 19.37 -23.44
N TYR A 193 13.71 20.44 -23.60
CA TYR A 193 14.15 20.94 -24.91
C TYR A 193 15.54 21.55 -24.84
N PHE A 194 16.21 21.59 -26.00
CA PHE A 194 17.55 22.16 -26.15
C PHE A 194 17.70 22.93 -27.46
N TYR A 195 18.65 23.86 -27.48
CA TYR A 195 19.03 24.66 -28.64
C TYR A 195 20.44 24.30 -29.10
N VAL A 196 20.71 24.47 -30.40
CA VAL A 196 22.04 24.24 -31.02
C VAL A 196 22.54 22.81 -30.80
N GLU A 197 23.46 22.57 -29.86
CA GLU A 197 24.02 21.24 -29.53
C GLU A 197 23.91 21.02 -28.02
N ALA A 198 23.67 19.79 -27.58
CA ALA A 198 23.67 19.42 -26.17
C ALA A 198 24.29 18.02 -25.98
N SER A 199 25.06 17.87 -24.89
CA SER A 199 25.84 16.68 -24.56
C SER A 199 25.16 15.87 -23.46
N PHE A 200 24.62 14.72 -23.83
CA PHE A 200 23.92 13.75 -23.00
C PHE A 200 24.89 12.61 -22.63
N GLY A 201 25.78 12.89 -21.68
CA GLY A 201 26.86 11.97 -21.32
C GLY A 201 27.83 11.75 -22.48
N SER A 202 27.76 10.58 -23.12
CA SER A 202 28.56 10.23 -24.31
C SER A 202 27.88 10.51 -25.66
N THR A 203 26.61 10.91 -25.65
CA THR A 203 25.81 11.20 -26.85
C THR A 203 25.65 12.70 -27.05
N SER A 204 26.06 13.25 -28.20
CA SER A 204 25.71 14.62 -28.60
C SER A 204 24.46 14.61 -29.50
N LEU A 205 23.52 15.52 -29.24
CA LEU A 205 22.36 15.79 -30.10
C LEU A 205 22.43 17.24 -30.61
N THR A 206 21.94 17.49 -31.83
CA THR A 206 21.97 18.82 -32.46
C THR A 206 20.58 19.20 -32.95
N SER A 207 20.02 20.30 -32.44
CA SER A 207 18.72 20.83 -32.84
C SER A 207 18.64 21.05 -34.35
N ARG A 208 17.48 20.74 -34.94
CA ARG A 208 17.23 20.81 -36.38
C ARG A 208 16.63 22.16 -36.81
N GLY A 209 16.49 23.09 -35.87
CA GLY A 209 15.80 24.36 -36.06
C GLY A 209 16.06 25.34 -34.92
N SER A 210 15.02 25.64 -34.16
CA SER A 210 15.06 26.56 -33.03
C SER A 210 15.38 25.81 -31.74
N ALA A 211 14.38 25.13 -31.18
CA ALA A 211 14.51 24.23 -30.05
C ALA A 211 14.00 22.87 -30.48
N ASP A 212 14.68 21.80 -30.10
CA ASP A 212 14.20 20.44 -30.28
C ASP A 212 13.92 19.81 -28.92
N ALA A 213 12.88 18.97 -28.87
CA ALA A 213 12.54 18.22 -27.68
C ALA A 213 13.48 17.01 -27.53
N PHE A 214 13.65 16.55 -26.29
CA PHE A 214 14.39 15.31 -26.00
C PHE A 214 13.63 14.39 -25.05
N VAL A 215 13.97 13.11 -25.12
CA VAL A 215 13.84 12.16 -24.00
C VAL A 215 15.22 11.58 -23.74
N MET A 216 15.61 11.48 -22.47
CA MET A 216 16.79 10.72 -22.06
C MET A 216 16.45 9.81 -20.89
N HIS A 217 17.25 8.77 -20.75
CA HIS A 217 17.24 7.89 -19.59
C HIS A 217 18.52 8.07 -18.78
N VAL A 218 18.39 7.99 -17.47
CA VAL A 218 19.49 8.03 -16.50
C VAL A 218 19.34 6.82 -15.61
N THR A 219 20.29 5.89 -15.62
CA THR A 219 20.23 4.69 -14.78
C THR A 219 20.19 5.04 -13.29
N ALA A 220 19.76 4.11 -12.44
CA ALA A 220 19.79 4.23 -10.98
C ALA A 220 21.19 4.54 -10.39
N SER A 221 22.27 4.36 -11.17
CA SER A 221 23.65 4.72 -10.82
C SER A 221 24.11 6.08 -11.35
N GLY A 222 23.22 6.90 -11.89
CA GLY A 222 23.53 8.23 -12.41
C GLY A 222 24.27 8.23 -13.74
N VAL A 223 24.02 7.24 -14.63
CA VAL A 223 24.63 7.18 -15.97
C VAL A 223 23.57 7.46 -17.04
N ILE A 224 23.83 8.43 -17.91
CA ILE A 224 23.02 8.62 -19.13
C ILE A 224 23.44 7.57 -20.14
N ASP A 225 22.58 6.57 -20.39
CA ASP A 225 22.83 5.44 -21.29
C ASP A 225 22.23 5.66 -22.68
N TRP A 226 21.07 6.33 -22.78
CA TRP A 226 20.50 6.78 -24.05
C TRP A 226 19.81 8.15 -23.97
N ALA A 227 19.82 8.85 -25.10
CA ALA A 227 19.08 10.09 -25.32
C ALA A 227 18.61 10.17 -26.78
N VAL A 228 17.37 10.62 -27.00
CA VAL A 228 16.76 10.76 -28.32
C VAL A 228 16.11 12.13 -28.52
N GLN A 229 16.19 12.60 -29.76
CA GLN A 229 15.74 13.92 -30.19
C GLN A 229 14.44 13.83 -30.99
N VAL A 230 13.56 14.80 -30.74
CA VAL A 230 12.30 15.00 -31.48
C VAL A 230 12.22 16.45 -31.93
N GLY A 231 12.14 16.65 -33.25
CA GLY A 231 12.01 18.00 -33.79
C GLY A 231 12.30 18.16 -35.28
N GLY A 232 12.29 19.41 -35.72
CA GLY A 232 12.48 19.86 -37.09
C GLY A 232 12.91 21.34 -37.15
N PRO A 233 12.59 22.07 -38.23
CA PRO A 233 13.00 23.47 -38.39
C PRO A 233 12.31 24.48 -37.45
N GLY A 234 11.29 24.04 -36.72
CA GLY A 234 10.50 24.87 -35.80
C GLY A 234 11.10 24.95 -34.40
N ALA A 235 10.26 25.32 -33.44
CA ALA A 235 10.47 25.05 -32.02
C ALA A 235 9.55 23.89 -31.60
N ASP A 236 10.16 22.87 -31.01
CA ASP A 236 9.55 21.63 -30.57
C ASP A 236 10.00 21.35 -29.12
N ARG A 237 9.06 21.09 -28.20
CA ARG A 237 9.31 21.15 -26.75
C ARG A 237 8.59 20.06 -25.98
N GLY A 238 9.34 19.30 -25.17
CA GLY A 238 8.78 18.42 -24.15
C GLY A 238 8.41 19.18 -22.87
N PHE A 239 7.26 18.83 -22.29
CA PHE A 239 6.80 19.39 -21.02
C PHE A 239 6.50 18.31 -19.97
N GLY A 240 5.75 17.27 -20.34
CA GLY A 240 5.38 16.17 -19.46
C GLY A 240 5.92 14.83 -19.97
N ILE A 241 6.34 13.97 -19.04
CA ILE A 241 6.76 12.59 -19.29
C ILE A 241 6.28 11.69 -18.15
N VAL A 242 5.93 10.45 -18.48
CA VAL A 242 5.58 9.39 -17.52
C VAL A 242 6.11 8.05 -18.04
N HIS A 243 6.36 7.11 -17.13
CA HIS A 243 6.72 5.73 -17.47
C HIS A 243 5.53 4.98 -18.10
N ASP A 244 5.82 4.03 -18.98
CA ASP A 244 4.83 3.23 -19.73
C ASP A 244 4.44 1.90 -19.05
N GLY A 245 5.00 1.59 -17.87
CA GLY A 245 4.86 0.29 -17.19
C GLY A 245 5.79 -0.82 -17.71
N ALA A 246 6.55 -0.59 -18.79
CA ALA A 246 7.41 -1.57 -19.47
C ALA A 246 8.87 -1.11 -19.64
N GLY A 247 9.26 0.02 -19.02
CA GLY A 247 10.61 0.61 -19.05
C GLY A 247 10.79 1.72 -20.09
N GLY A 248 9.78 1.97 -20.93
CA GLY A 248 9.71 3.10 -21.84
C GLY A 248 9.03 4.32 -21.22
N ALA A 249 8.68 5.28 -22.06
CA ALA A 249 8.06 6.52 -21.65
C ALA A 249 6.97 7.02 -22.62
N LEU A 250 5.95 7.64 -22.03
CA LEU A 250 4.92 8.41 -22.71
C LEU A 250 5.20 9.89 -22.45
N MET A 251 5.19 10.71 -23.51
CA MET A 251 5.60 12.12 -23.46
C MET A 251 4.59 13.02 -24.17
N THR A 252 4.36 14.21 -23.61
CA THR A 252 3.57 15.28 -24.25
C THR A 252 4.33 16.61 -24.32
N GLY A 253 3.95 17.43 -25.30
CA GLY A 253 4.65 18.67 -25.62
C GLY A 253 3.89 19.57 -26.59
N ASP A 254 4.62 20.53 -27.17
CA ASP A 254 4.20 21.28 -28.35
C ASP A 254 5.26 21.25 -29.46
N PHE A 255 4.83 21.37 -30.72
CA PHE A 255 5.71 21.34 -31.89
C PHE A 255 5.23 22.30 -32.98
N SER A 256 6.12 22.76 -33.85
CA SER A 256 5.79 23.76 -34.90
C SER A 256 6.39 23.46 -36.26
N GLY A 257 5.64 23.80 -37.32
CA GLY A 257 5.99 23.40 -38.67
C GLY A 257 6.01 21.87 -38.81
N LYS A 258 7.01 21.34 -39.52
CA LYS A 258 7.18 19.89 -39.73
C LYS A 258 8.28 19.33 -38.82
N ALA A 259 7.90 18.44 -37.91
CA ALA A 259 8.81 17.77 -36.97
C ALA A 259 8.92 16.26 -37.26
N SER A 260 9.97 15.64 -36.70
CA SER A 260 10.28 14.22 -36.86
C SER A 260 10.27 13.51 -35.51
N PHE A 261 9.53 12.40 -35.45
CA PHE A 261 9.29 11.55 -34.28
C PHE A 261 9.76 10.13 -34.64
N GLY A 262 11.08 9.91 -34.57
CA GLY A 262 11.70 8.70 -35.12
C GLY A 262 11.41 8.56 -36.62
N SER A 263 10.70 7.48 -37.01
CA SER A 263 10.27 7.23 -38.39
C SER A 263 9.00 8.00 -38.81
N THR A 264 8.24 8.50 -37.84
CA THR A 264 7.02 9.28 -38.06
C THR A 264 7.36 10.76 -38.27
N SER A 265 6.57 11.48 -39.06
CA SER A 265 6.69 12.93 -39.20
C SER A 265 5.32 13.58 -39.20
N LEU A 266 5.16 14.57 -38.32
CA LEU A 266 3.91 15.31 -38.10
C LEU A 266 4.09 16.75 -38.60
N THR A 267 2.99 17.47 -38.84
CA THR A 267 3.04 18.86 -39.29
C THR A 267 1.94 19.66 -38.60
N SER A 268 2.35 20.63 -37.76
CA SER A 268 1.45 21.53 -37.03
C SER A 268 0.48 22.20 -37.99
N ARG A 269 -0.80 22.25 -37.60
CA ARG A 269 -1.90 22.85 -38.35
C ARG A 269 -2.07 24.34 -38.04
N GLY A 270 -1.47 24.80 -36.93
CA GLY A 270 -1.52 26.17 -36.44
C GLY A 270 -0.13 26.80 -36.29
N SER A 271 0.05 27.50 -35.18
CA SER A 271 1.33 28.13 -34.80
C SER A 271 2.22 27.20 -33.98
N VAL A 272 1.59 26.41 -33.09
CA VAL A 272 2.11 25.23 -32.42
C VAL A 272 0.93 24.27 -32.25
N ASP A 273 1.17 22.97 -32.38
CA ASP A 273 0.20 21.92 -32.07
C ASP A 273 0.73 21.06 -30.92
N ALA A 274 -0.18 20.45 -30.15
CA ALA A 274 0.20 19.48 -29.13
C ALA A 274 0.57 18.14 -29.77
N PHE A 275 1.42 17.38 -29.09
CA PHE A 275 1.67 15.97 -29.44
C PHE A 275 1.63 15.06 -28.21
N VAL A 276 1.42 13.78 -28.48
CA VAL A 276 1.70 12.68 -27.56
C VAL A 276 2.53 11.65 -28.32
N MET A 277 3.54 11.10 -27.69
CA MET A 277 4.40 10.08 -28.28
C MET A 277 4.78 9.04 -27.25
N HIS A 278 5.18 7.87 -27.75
CA HIS A 278 5.79 6.81 -26.97
C HIS A 278 7.23 6.58 -27.41
N VAL A 279 8.07 6.20 -26.46
CA VAL A 279 9.45 5.75 -26.69
C VAL A 279 9.69 4.50 -25.85
N THR A 280 10.12 3.41 -26.49
CA THR A 280 10.40 2.14 -25.81
C THR A 280 11.57 2.26 -24.84
N ALA A 281 11.72 1.28 -23.94
CA ALA A 281 12.87 1.14 -23.03
C ALA A 281 14.26 1.16 -23.72
N SER A 282 14.31 0.92 -25.03
CA SER A 282 15.52 0.98 -25.86
C SER A 282 15.74 2.33 -26.56
N GLY A 283 14.96 3.36 -26.24
CA GLY A 283 15.00 4.68 -26.86
C GLY A 283 14.34 4.75 -28.24
N VAL A 284 13.63 3.73 -28.71
CA VAL A 284 12.99 3.74 -30.04
C VAL A 284 11.60 4.38 -29.96
N ILE A 285 11.40 5.46 -30.72
CA ILE A 285 10.06 6.07 -30.91
C ILE A 285 9.30 5.23 -31.94
N ASP A 286 8.23 4.58 -31.50
CA ASP A 286 7.38 3.69 -32.30
C ASP A 286 6.10 4.38 -32.81
N TRP A 287 5.46 5.23 -31.98
CA TRP A 287 4.32 6.04 -32.40
C TRP A 287 4.35 7.48 -31.85
N ALA A 288 3.72 8.38 -32.61
CA ALA A 288 3.46 9.76 -32.21
C ALA A 288 2.17 10.26 -32.87
N VAL A 289 1.35 11.00 -32.11
CA VAL A 289 0.08 11.57 -32.56
C VAL A 289 0.00 13.07 -32.28
N GLN A 290 -0.64 13.78 -33.21
CA GLN A 290 -0.83 15.23 -33.19
C GLN A 290 -2.24 15.59 -32.74
N VAL A 291 -2.33 16.61 -31.90
CA VAL A 291 -3.59 17.14 -31.36
C VAL A 291 -3.58 18.66 -31.52
N GLY A 292 -4.59 19.18 -32.22
CA GLY A 292 -4.63 20.61 -32.51
C GLY A 292 -5.39 20.99 -33.79
N GLY A 293 -5.39 22.29 -34.06
CA GLY A 293 -6.03 22.94 -35.19
C GLY A 293 -5.26 24.18 -35.63
N THR A 294 -5.95 25.25 -36.04
CA THR A 294 -5.28 26.44 -36.60
C THR A 294 -4.70 27.41 -35.56
N GLY A 295 -4.82 27.09 -34.27
CA GLY A 295 -4.51 27.96 -33.14
C GLY A 295 -3.09 27.81 -32.59
N ALA A 296 -3.01 27.76 -31.27
CA ALA A 296 -1.82 27.45 -30.50
C ALA A 296 -2.24 26.42 -29.45
N ASP A 297 -1.87 25.17 -29.68
CA ASP A 297 -2.31 24.03 -28.88
C ASP A 297 -1.08 23.38 -28.23
N ARG A 298 -1.16 23.01 -26.95
CA ARG A 298 -0.02 22.53 -26.15
C ARG A 298 -0.47 21.49 -25.12
N GLY A 299 0.20 20.34 -25.07
CA GLY A 299 0.17 19.46 -23.90
C GLY A 299 1.07 20.01 -22.79
N PHE A 300 0.69 19.84 -21.52
CA PHE A 300 1.53 20.23 -20.38
C PHE A 300 1.77 19.08 -19.41
N GLY A 301 0.70 18.37 -19.02
CA GLY A 301 0.77 17.24 -18.11
C GLY A 301 0.38 15.94 -18.81
N ILE A 302 1.02 14.84 -18.41
CA ILE A 302 0.71 13.48 -18.83
C ILE A 302 0.79 12.55 -17.62
N ALA A 303 -0.11 11.58 -17.53
CA ALA A 303 -0.12 10.51 -16.54
C ALA A 303 -0.40 9.18 -17.25
N HIS A 304 0.13 8.08 -16.71
CA HIS A 304 -0.11 6.73 -17.19
C HIS A 304 -1.51 6.27 -16.74
N ASP A 305 -2.31 5.70 -17.64
CA ASP A 305 -3.71 5.30 -17.39
C ASP A 305 -3.84 4.01 -16.54
N GLY A 306 -2.80 3.16 -16.54
CA GLY A 306 -2.79 1.82 -15.92
C GLY A 306 -2.56 0.69 -16.94
N ASP A 307 -2.90 0.92 -18.21
CA ASP A 307 -2.96 -0.07 -19.30
C ASP A 307 -1.96 0.21 -20.45
N CYS A 308 -0.89 0.96 -20.16
CA CYS A 308 0.11 1.49 -21.12
C CYS A 308 -0.42 2.55 -22.11
N GLY A 309 -1.56 3.17 -21.83
CA GLY A 309 -2.00 4.40 -22.45
C GLY A 309 -1.70 5.63 -21.57
N SER A 310 -2.34 6.75 -21.88
CA SER A 310 -2.09 8.01 -21.16
C SER A 310 -3.28 8.94 -21.05
N LEU A 311 -3.35 9.61 -19.91
CA LEU A 311 -4.23 10.73 -19.63
C LEU A 311 -3.42 12.02 -19.81
N VAL A 312 -3.89 12.92 -20.68
CA VAL A 312 -3.12 14.12 -21.09
C VAL A 312 -3.95 15.38 -20.89
N THR A 313 -3.34 16.42 -20.33
CA THR A 313 -3.95 17.74 -20.18
C THR A 313 -3.10 18.85 -20.76
N GLY A 314 -3.76 19.91 -21.20
CA GLY A 314 -3.12 21.01 -21.90
C GLY A 314 -4.08 22.15 -22.20
N VAL A 315 -3.70 23.01 -23.15
CA VAL A 315 -4.55 24.09 -23.65
C VAL A 315 -4.65 24.07 -25.17
N PHE A 316 -5.75 24.61 -25.69
CA PHE A 316 -5.98 24.77 -27.12
C PHE A 316 -6.69 26.09 -27.45
N ASN A 317 -6.55 26.57 -28.69
CA ASN A 317 -7.14 27.81 -29.17
C ASN A 317 -7.96 27.60 -30.46
N GLY A 318 -9.16 28.19 -30.51
CA GLY A 318 -10.08 28.01 -31.63
C GLY A 318 -10.60 26.59 -31.76
N ASN A 319 -10.73 26.10 -33.00
CA ASN A 319 -11.20 24.74 -33.31
C ASN A 319 -10.01 23.78 -33.41
N ALA A 320 -9.97 22.77 -32.55
CA ALA A 320 -8.91 21.75 -32.52
C ALA A 320 -9.48 20.32 -32.60
N SER A 321 -8.73 19.43 -33.25
CA SER A 321 -9.09 18.02 -33.46
C SER A 321 -8.29 17.10 -32.55
N PHE A 322 -9.02 16.19 -31.89
CA PHE A 322 -8.61 15.20 -30.91
C PHE A 322 -9.05 13.82 -31.43
N GLY A 323 -8.38 13.35 -32.48
CA GLY A 323 -8.85 12.20 -33.26
C GLY A 323 -10.21 12.48 -33.92
N SER A 324 -11.23 11.66 -33.59
CA SER A 324 -12.61 11.85 -34.04
C SER A 324 -13.35 12.98 -33.30
N THR A 325 -12.88 13.36 -32.12
CA THR A 325 -13.48 14.41 -31.29
C THR A 325 -12.99 15.79 -31.76
N ASN A 326 -13.89 16.77 -31.81
CA ASN A 326 -13.54 18.16 -32.15
C ASN A 326 -14.02 19.09 -31.04
N LEU A 327 -13.08 19.87 -30.49
CA LEU A 327 -13.32 20.80 -29.39
C LEU A 327 -13.22 22.25 -29.91
N THR A 328 -13.81 23.20 -29.18
CA THR A 328 -13.84 24.62 -29.59
C THR A 328 -13.65 25.55 -28.39
N SER A 329 -12.51 26.21 -28.38
CA SER A 329 -12.21 27.32 -27.49
C SER A 329 -12.70 28.62 -28.11
N ARG A 330 -13.40 29.45 -27.31
CA ARG A 330 -13.88 30.78 -27.71
C ARG A 330 -13.09 31.92 -27.07
N SER A 331 -12.02 31.59 -26.34
CA SER A 331 -11.12 32.55 -25.71
C SER A 331 -9.71 32.46 -26.33
N ILE A 332 -8.72 33.09 -25.70
CA ILE A 332 -7.31 32.95 -26.09
C ILE A 332 -6.73 31.56 -25.80
N ALA A 333 -7.28 30.81 -24.84
CA ALA A 333 -6.87 29.44 -24.52
C ALA A 333 -7.91 28.77 -23.59
N ASN A 334 -8.33 27.54 -23.89
CA ASN A 334 -9.10 26.72 -22.96
C ASN A 334 -8.38 25.40 -22.64
N THR A 335 -8.55 24.91 -21.41
CA THR A 335 -8.09 23.59 -20.97
C THR A 335 -8.76 22.47 -21.76
N PHE A 336 -7.97 21.45 -22.14
CA PHE A 336 -8.47 20.12 -22.50
C PHE A 336 -7.97 19.03 -21.55
N VAL A 337 -8.70 17.92 -21.50
CA VAL A 337 -8.24 16.62 -21.00
C VAL A 337 -8.61 15.58 -22.04
N MET A 338 -7.72 14.64 -22.33
CA MET A 338 -7.97 13.55 -23.26
C MET A 338 -7.31 12.26 -22.76
N HIS A 339 -7.82 11.14 -23.26
CA HIS A 339 -7.21 9.84 -23.12
C HIS A 339 -6.63 9.37 -24.45
N VAL A 340 -5.49 8.69 -24.38
CA VAL A 340 -4.77 8.15 -25.53
C VAL A 340 -4.44 6.70 -25.22
N MET A 341 -5.15 5.78 -25.85
CA MET A 341 -4.95 4.34 -25.72
C MET A 341 -3.51 3.94 -26.13
N LYS A 342 -3.02 2.82 -25.60
CA LYS A 342 -1.69 2.21 -25.86
C LYS A 342 -1.17 2.25 -27.31
N ALA A 343 -2.06 2.19 -28.31
CA ALA A 343 -1.73 2.27 -29.73
C ALA A 343 -1.70 3.70 -30.32
N GLY A 344 -1.68 4.74 -29.48
CA GLY A 344 -1.75 6.16 -29.86
C GLY A 344 -3.15 6.68 -30.25
N ALA A 345 -4.19 5.85 -30.17
CA ALA A 345 -5.54 6.23 -30.57
C ALA A 345 -6.26 7.02 -29.46
N ILE A 346 -6.86 8.16 -29.82
CA ILE A 346 -7.66 9.00 -28.92
C ILE A 346 -9.12 8.53 -28.98
N ASP A 347 -9.65 8.08 -27.85
CA ASP A 347 -11.04 7.61 -27.68
C ASP A 347 -11.96 8.71 -27.15
N TRP A 348 -11.52 9.50 -26.16
CA TRP A 348 -12.28 10.63 -25.62
C TRP A 348 -11.42 11.88 -25.37
N ALA A 349 -12.07 13.04 -25.46
CA ALA A 349 -11.51 14.33 -25.08
C ALA A 349 -12.60 15.29 -24.59
N VAL A 350 -12.32 16.05 -23.54
CA VAL A 350 -13.20 17.06 -22.93
C VAL A 350 -12.51 18.41 -22.75
N GLN A 351 -13.30 19.48 -22.65
CA GLN A 351 -12.81 20.85 -22.45
C GLN A 351 -13.42 21.52 -21.22
N VAL A 352 -12.65 22.41 -20.58
CA VAL A 352 -13.20 23.42 -19.67
C VAL A 352 -13.55 24.66 -20.48
N SER A 353 -14.84 24.95 -20.62
CA SER A 353 -15.33 26.03 -21.49
C SER A 353 -15.34 27.37 -20.76
N SER A 354 -14.65 28.39 -21.29
CA SER A 354 -14.68 29.74 -20.72
C SER A 354 -14.60 30.81 -21.82
N PRO A 355 -15.29 31.96 -21.68
CA PRO A 355 -15.02 33.15 -22.50
C PRO A 355 -13.64 33.77 -22.21
N SER A 356 -13.02 33.39 -21.09
CA SER A 356 -11.71 33.80 -20.62
C SER A 356 -10.71 32.63 -20.71
N MET A 357 -9.48 32.84 -20.24
CA MET A 357 -8.44 31.83 -20.27
C MET A 357 -8.64 30.77 -19.17
N THR A 358 -8.56 29.49 -19.54
CA THR A 358 -8.42 28.35 -18.62
C THR A 358 -7.14 27.59 -19.00
N GLN A 359 -6.34 27.18 -18.01
CA GLN A 359 -5.09 26.45 -18.24
C GLN A 359 -4.86 25.39 -17.17
N ALA A 360 -4.92 24.12 -17.57
CA ALA A 360 -4.37 23.01 -16.79
C ALA A 360 -2.84 22.99 -16.86
N ARG A 361 -2.23 22.41 -15.82
CA ARG A 361 -0.78 22.25 -15.67
C ARG A 361 -0.40 20.83 -15.28
N GLY A 362 -1.01 20.29 -14.23
CA GLY A 362 -0.75 18.95 -13.73
C GLY A 362 -1.94 18.02 -13.97
N ILE A 363 -1.64 16.74 -14.17
CA ILE A 363 -2.59 15.63 -14.24
C ILE A 363 -1.99 14.42 -13.50
N ALA A 364 -2.84 13.65 -12.81
CA ALA A 364 -2.50 12.38 -12.20
C ALA A 364 -3.64 11.37 -12.48
N ASN A 365 -3.30 10.09 -12.57
CA ASN A 365 -4.29 9.01 -12.59
C ASN A 365 -4.92 8.87 -11.20
N ASP A 366 -6.24 8.65 -11.12
CA ASP A 366 -6.99 8.45 -9.87
C ASP A 366 -6.91 7.02 -9.30
N GLY A 367 -6.15 6.13 -9.95
CA GLY A 367 -6.04 4.71 -9.60
C GLY A 367 -7.16 3.83 -10.18
N GLY A 368 -8.17 4.42 -10.82
CA GLY A 368 -9.28 3.76 -11.50
C GLY A 368 -9.36 4.06 -13.00
N GLY A 369 -8.31 4.65 -13.59
CA GLY A 369 -8.23 5.05 -15.00
C GLY A 369 -8.85 6.43 -15.29
N GLY A 370 -9.33 7.14 -14.26
CA GLY A 370 -9.73 8.54 -14.31
C GLY A 370 -8.55 9.49 -14.09
N ALA A 371 -8.80 10.79 -14.25
CA ALA A 371 -7.81 11.85 -14.16
C ALA A 371 -8.16 12.89 -13.10
N LEU A 372 -7.22 13.15 -12.19
CA LEU A 372 -7.20 14.31 -11.32
C LEU A 372 -6.38 15.41 -11.99
N VAL A 373 -6.98 16.57 -12.23
CA VAL A 373 -6.39 17.65 -13.03
C VAL A 373 -6.40 18.97 -12.25
N THR A 374 -5.26 19.66 -12.22
CA THR A 374 -5.14 21.00 -11.62
C THR A 374 -4.62 22.05 -12.60
N GLY A 375 -4.97 23.29 -12.32
CA GLY A 375 -4.57 24.45 -13.10
C GLY A 375 -5.16 25.73 -12.54
N TYR A 376 -5.39 26.71 -13.41
CA TYR A 376 -6.04 27.97 -13.06
C TYR A 376 -6.96 28.50 -14.16
N PHE A 377 -7.85 29.41 -13.78
CA PHE A 377 -8.79 30.06 -14.68
C PHE A 377 -9.07 31.51 -14.29
N TYR A 378 -9.55 32.29 -15.26
CA TYR A 378 -9.97 33.68 -15.09
C TYR A 378 -11.47 33.83 -15.39
N GLY A 379 -12.20 34.62 -14.59
CA GLY A 379 -13.63 34.86 -14.79
C GLY A 379 -14.47 33.58 -14.66
N GLU A 380 -15.57 33.50 -15.40
CA GLU A 380 -16.44 32.31 -15.41
C GLU A 380 -15.83 31.17 -16.25
N ALA A 381 -15.86 29.94 -15.73
CA ALA A 381 -15.47 28.73 -16.44
C ALA A 381 -16.44 27.57 -16.12
N SER A 382 -16.78 26.80 -17.16
CA SER A 382 -17.72 25.67 -17.12
C SER A 382 -16.97 24.35 -17.27
N PHE A 383 -17.17 23.50 -16.27
CA PHE A 383 -16.58 22.19 -16.04
C PHE A 383 -17.71 21.15 -16.13
N GLY A 384 -18.09 20.78 -17.36
CA GLY A 384 -19.27 19.95 -17.60
C GLY A 384 -20.56 20.65 -17.16
N SER A 385 -21.25 20.09 -16.16
CA SER A 385 -22.48 20.66 -15.58
C SER A 385 -22.24 21.73 -14.51
N THR A 386 -21.00 21.88 -14.03
CA THR A 386 -20.65 22.83 -12.95
C THR A 386 -19.99 24.07 -13.53
N SER A 387 -20.43 25.27 -13.10
CA SER A 387 -19.73 26.53 -13.40
C SER A 387 -19.09 27.10 -12.15
N LEU A 388 -17.85 27.59 -12.30
CA LEU A 388 -17.09 28.31 -11.28
C LEU A 388 -16.73 29.70 -11.80
N THR A 389 -16.42 30.63 -10.90
CA THR A 389 -16.08 32.01 -11.25
C THR A 389 -14.90 32.48 -10.40
N SER A 390 -13.77 32.82 -11.03
CA SER A 390 -12.67 33.47 -10.31
C SER A 390 -13.07 34.88 -9.90
N ARG A 391 -12.60 35.33 -8.74
CA ARG A 391 -12.91 36.69 -8.28
C ARG A 391 -12.02 37.73 -8.97
N ASP A 392 -12.63 38.88 -9.26
CA ASP A 392 -12.00 40.03 -9.93
C ASP A 392 -11.34 39.65 -11.28
N THR A 393 -10.18 40.20 -11.60
CA THR A 393 -9.39 39.86 -12.80
C THR A 393 -8.26 38.88 -12.49
N SER A 394 -8.27 38.26 -11.31
CA SER A 394 -7.23 37.33 -10.83
C SER A 394 -7.49 35.89 -11.29
N ALA A 395 -6.40 35.12 -11.38
CA ALA A 395 -6.46 33.67 -11.55
C ALA A 395 -6.86 32.99 -10.22
N ASP A 396 -7.80 32.06 -10.28
CA ASP A 396 -8.06 31.12 -9.18
C ASP A 396 -7.70 29.69 -9.61
N VAL A 397 -7.34 28.84 -8.64
CA VAL A 397 -7.04 27.42 -8.83
C VAL A 397 -8.32 26.68 -9.11
N PHE A 398 -8.27 25.71 -10.04
CA PHE A 398 -9.22 24.61 -10.07
C PHE A 398 -8.52 23.28 -9.80
N VAL A 399 -9.26 22.35 -9.20
CA VAL A 399 -8.96 20.92 -9.20
C VAL A 399 -10.23 20.20 -9.60
N MET A 400 -10.16 19.37 -10.63
CA MET A 400 -11.29 18.57 -11.11
C MET A 400 -10.91 17.11 -11.23
N HIS A 401 -11.92 16.26 -11.16
CA HIS A 401 -11.84 14.88 -11.55
C HIS A 401 -12.53 14.67 -12.90
N VAL A 402 -11.97 13.75 -13.70
CA VAL A 402 -12.54 13.28 -14.96
C VAL A 402 -12.55 11.76 -14.89
N THR A 403 -13.73 11.15 -14.93
CA THR A 403 -13.85 9.69 -14.88
C THR A 403 -13.16 9.02 -16.08
N ALA A 404 -12.84 7.72 -15.97
CA ALA A 404 -12.27 6.93 -17.06
C ALA A 404 -13.10 6.95 -18.37
N ALA A 405 -14.39 7.29 -18.29
CA ALA A 405 -15.28 7.47 -19.44
C ALA A 405 -15.29 8.90 -20.02
N GLY A 406 -14.40 9.78 -19.55
CA GLY A 406 -14.29 11.17 -20.01
C GLY A 406 -15.39 12.09 -19.49
N ALA A 407 -15.94 11.87 -18.29
CA ALA A 407 -16.95 12.77 -17.70
C ALA A 407 -16.38 13.55 -16.51
N ILE A 408 -16.54 14.88 -16.50
CA ILE A 408 -16.23 15.71 -15.33
C ILE A 408 -17.37 15.57 -14.33
N ASP A 409 -17.11 14.94 -13.19
CA ASP A 409 -18.09 14.64 -12.14
C ASP A 409 -18.01 15.61 -10.94
N TRP A 410 -16.80 16.03 -10.54
CA TRP A 410 -16.60 17.08 -9.55
C TRP A 410 -15.47 18.06 -9.90
N VAL A 411 -15.60 19.29 -9.39
CA VAL A 411 -14.57 20.33 -9.43
C VAL A 411 -14.63 21.21 -8.18
N VAL A 412 -13.46 21.61 -7.67
CA VAL A 412 -13.30 22.57 -6.57
C VAL A 412 -12.45 23.77 -7.00
N GLN A 413 -12.64 24.89 -6.29
CA GLN A 413 -11.91 26.15 -6.48
C GLN A 413 -11.14 26.50 -5.20
N ALA A 414 -9.92 27.00 -5.35
CA ALA A 414 -9.19 27.70 -4.30
C ALA A 414 -8.69 29.05 -4.84
N GLY A 415 -8.90 30.14 -4.12
CA GLY A 415 -8.85 31.46 -4.75
C GLY A 415 -9.04 32.65 -3.83
N GLY A 416 -8.76 33.84 -4.35
CA GLY A 416 -8.54 35.04 -3.54
C GLY A 416 -8.93 36.36 -4.22
N THR A 417 -8.33 37.46 -3.77
CA THR A 417 -8.40 38.78 -4.42
C THR A 417 -7.15 39.06 -5.28
N ALA A 418 -6.36 38.03 -5.53
CA ALA A 418 -5.09 38.06 -6.25
C ALA A 418 -4.77 36.63 -6.74
N ASP A 419 -3.82 36.51 -7.66
CA ASP A 419 -3.56 35.26 -8.38
C ASP A 419 -3.21 34.10 -7.43
N THR A 420 -3.92 32.98 -7.61
CA THR A 420 -3.71 31.66 -6.99
C THR A 420 -3.67 30.63 -8.12
N ARG A 421 -2.61 29.84 -8.26
CA ARG A 421 -2.35 29.02 -9.46
C ARG A 421 -1.94 27.59 -9.11
N GLY A 422 -2.65 26.60 -9.62
CA GLY A 422 -2.28 25.18 -9.51
C GLY A 422 -1.20 24.81 -10.52
N SER A 423 -0.17 24.10 -10.07
CA SER A 423 0.97 23.66 -10.90
C SER A 423 1.04 22.15 -11.03
N GLY A 424 1.09 21.44 -9.91
CA GLY A 424 1.29 19.99 -9.86
C GLY A 424 0.22 19.30 -9.02
N VAL A 425 -0.14 18.08 -9.41
CA VAL A 425 -1.08 17.22 -8.70
C VAL A 425 -0.53 15.79 -8.62
N ALA A 426 -0.76 15.13 -7.50
CA ALA A 426 -0.53 13.70 -7.30
C ALA A 426 -1.78 13.07 -6.68
N TYR A 427 -2.03 11.81 -6.99
CA TYR A 427 -3.08 11.02 -6.36
C TYR A 427 -2.67 10.59 -4.95
N ASP A 428 -3.57 10.73 -3.97
CA ASP A 428 -3.39 10.14 -2.64
C ASP A 428 -4.02 8.74 -2.60
N GLY A 429 -3.25 7.72 -2.97
CA GLY A 429 -3.72 6.32 -2.96
C GLY A 429 -4.10 5.76 -1.59
N ARG A 430 -3.86 6.50 -0.50
CA ARG A 430 -4.18 6.10 0.88
C ARG A 430 -5.62 6.42 1.27
N SER A 431 -6.14 7.59 0.89
CA SER A 431 -7.49 8.03 1.23
C SER A 431 -8.38 8.32 0.02
N GLY A 432 -7.79 8.32 -1.19
CA GLY A 432 -8.42 8.76 -2.42
C GLY A 432 -8.53 10.29 -2.50
N GLY A 433 -8.08 10.87 -3.60
CA GLY A 433 -8.14 12.32 -3.81
C GLY A 433 -6.85 12.88 -4.40
N ALA A 434 -6.73 14.20 -4.36
CA ALA A 434 -5.65 14.96 -4.99
C ALA A 434 -4.81 15.73 -3.96
N LEU A 435 -3.51 15.46 -3.92
CA LEU A 435 -2.51 16.35 -3.35
C LEU A 435 -2.09 17.37 -4.41
N VAL A 436 -2.22 18.67 -4.13
CA VAL A 436 -2.02 19.73 -5.13
C VAL A 436 -1.06 20.80 -4.61
N THR A 437 -0.10 21.20 -5.44
CA THR A 437 0.83 22.31 -5.15
C THR A 437 0.79 23.39 -6.23
N GLY A 438 1.21 24.60 -5.86
CA GLY A 438 1.21 25.76 -6.73
C GLY A 438 1.76 27.00 -6.03
N ASP A 439 1.38 28.18 -6.52
CA ASP A 439 1.75 29.48 -5.94
C ASP A 439 0.52 30.38 -5.74
N PHE A 440 0.57 31.28 -4.75
CA PHE A 440 -0.49 32.24 -4.51
C PHE A 440 0.01 33.56 -3.91
N SER A 441 -0.67 34.64 -4.29
CA SER A 441 -0.39 36.01 -3.87
C SER A 441 -1.55 36.60 -3.07
N GLY A 442 -1.27 37.57 -2.20
CA GLY A 442 -2.30 38.20 -1.36
C GLY A 442 -2.98 37.21 -0.40
N GLY A 443 -4.30 37.37 -0.20
CA GLY A 443 -5.12 36.49 0.64
C GLY A 443 -6.00 35.57 -0.21
N ALA A 444 -5.95 34.26 0.06
CA ALA A 444 -6.68 33.23 -0.66
C ALA A 444 -7.38 32.23 0.29
N SER A 445 -8.47 31.62 -0.20
CA SER A 445 -9.30 30.65 0.52
C SER A 445 -9.19 29.28 -0.12
N PHE A 446 -8.93 28.28 0.71
CA PHE A 446 -8.75 26.87 0.39
C PHE A 446 -9.77 26.07 1.22
N GLY A 447 -11.01 25.96 0.70
CA GLY A 447 -12.14 25.47 1.49
C GLY A 447 -12.36 26.33 2.74
N SER A 448 -12.28 25.70 3.92
CA SER A 448 -12.38 26.38 5.22
C SER A 448 -11.07 27.02 5.71
N THR A 449 -9.95 26.80 5.03
CA THR A 449 -8.63 27.35 5.38
C THR A 449 -8.40 28.67 4.64
N SER A 450 -8.05 29.75 5.35
CA SER A 450 -7.60 31.00 4.72
C SER A 450 -6.10 31.17 4.90
N LEU A 451 -5.38 31.42 3.80
CA LEU A 451 -3.94 31.68 3.78
C LEU A 451 -3.68 33.10 3.27
N THR A 452 -2.54 33.67 3.66
CA THR A 452 -2.11 34.99 3.21
C THR A 452 -0.61 34.97 2.98
N SER A 453 -0.20 35.23 1.74
CA SER A 453 1.21 35.25 1.35
C SER A 453 1.97 36.28 2.17
N ARG A 454 3.18 35.90 2.59
CA ARG A 454 4.12 36.69 3.39
C ARG A 454 4.93 37.67 2.53
N GLY A 455 4.79 37.60 1.21
CA GLY A 455 5.65 38.23 0.22
C GLY A 455 4.93 38.60 -1.09
N SER A 456 5.56 38.32 -2.23
CA SER A 456 4.98 38.60 -3.55
C SER A 456 4.18 37.42 -4.11
N SER A 457 4.62 36.18 -3.86
CA SER A 457 3.84 34.94 -3.99
C SER A 457 4.48 33.88 -3.10
N ASP A 458 3.68 33.10 -2.38
CA ASP A 458 4.14 31.95 -1.58
C ASP A 458 3.71 30.64 -2.25
N ALA A 459 4.46 29.56 -2.01
CA ALA A 459 4.03 28.23 -2.41
C ALA A 459 2.91 27.72 -1.50
N PHE A 460 1.95 26.98 -2.05
CA PHE A 460 0.95 26.25 -1.26
C PHE A 460 1.02 24.75 -1.51
N VAL A 461 0.49 23.99 -0.55
CA VAL A 461 0.06 22.60 -0.74
C VAL A 461 -1.31 22.44 -0.12
N MET A 462 -2.22 21.77 -0.81
CA MET A 462 -3.53 21.41 -0.30
C MET A 462 -3.86 19.95 -0.63
N HIS A 463 -4.83 19.40 0.09
CA HIS A 463 -5.48 18.15 -0.25
C HIS A 463 -6.93 18.40 -0.65
N VAL A 464 -7.41 17.58 -1.57
CA VAL A 464 -8.79 17.50 -2.00
C VAL A 464 -9.21 16.04 -1.88
N THR A 465 -10.18 15.74 -1.02
CA THR A 465 -10.66 14.36 -0.82
C THR A 465 -11.28 13.79 -2.10
N ALA A 466 -11.39 12.46 -2.19
CA ALA A 466 -12.07 11.75 -3.28
C ALA A 466 -13.49 12.27 -3.59
N ALA A 467 -14.16 12.87 -2.60
CA ALA A 467 -15.49 13.47 -2.75
C ALA A 467 -15.47 14.93 -3.25
N GLY A 468 -14.33 15.45 -3.70
CA GLY A 468 -14.19 16.83 -4.17
C GLY A 468 -14.36 17.86 -3.06
N THR A 469 -13.68 17.69 -1.92
CA THR A 469 -13.69 18.68 -0.82
C THR A 469 -12.27 19.03 -0.37
N ILE A 470 -11.94 20.32 -0.29
CA ILE A 470 -10.67 20.80 0.27
C ILE A 470 -10.76 20.72 1.81
N ASP A 471 -10.00 19.81 2.41
CA ASP A 471 -9.99 19.52 3.85
C ASP A 471 -8.85 20.25 4.59
N TRP A 472 -7.66 20.35 3.99
CA TRP A 472 -6.55 21.14 4.51
C TRP A 472 -5.72 21.84 3.43
N ALA A 473 -5.08 22.95 3.83
CA ALA A 473 -4.06 23.64 3.05
C ALA A 473 -2.97 24.23 3.94
N ILE A 474 -1.74 24.25 3.44
CA ILE A 474 -0.55 24.82 4.08
C ILE A 474 0.20 25.73 3.10
N GLN A 475 0.92 26.72 3.62
CA GLN A 475 1.80 27.61 2.85
C GLN A 475 3.27 27.43 3.24
N ALA A 476 4.16 27.61 2.28
CA ALA A 476 5.60 27.71 2.48
C ALA A 476 6.18 28.83 1.62
N GLY A 477 7.10 29.62 2.20
CA GLY A 477 7.61 30.83 1.58
C GLY A 477 7.93 31.94 2.56
N GLY A 478 8.22 33.12 2.04
CA GLY A 478 8.73 34.27 2.76
C GLY A 478 8.39 35.60 2.08
N LYS A 479 9.37 36.50 1.97
CA LYS A 479 9.10 37.90 1.55
C LYS A 479 9.17 38.14 0.05
N LEU A 480 9.75 37.23 -0.72
CA LEU A 480 9.92 37.38 -2.17
C LEU A 480 8.94 36.44 -2.88
N ARG A 481 9.40 35.76 -3.95
CA ARG A 481 8.58 34.85 -4.74
C ARG A 481 9.05 33.43 -4.50
N ASP A 482 8.13 32.63 -3.97
CA ASP A 482 8.28 31.20 -3.74
C ASP A 482 7.13 30.48 -4.48
N SER A 483 7.39 29.31 -5.06
CA SER A 483 6.43 28.65 -5.96
C SER A 483 6.62 27.13 -5.97
N GLY A 484 5.54 26.36 -5.77
CA GLY A 484 5.52 24.92 -5.99
C GLY A 484 5.26 24.57 -7.45
N TYR A 485 5.99 23.59 -7.99
CA TYR A 485 5.83 23.11 -9.38
C TYR A 485 5.44 21.65 -9.47
N GLY A 486 6.10 20.78 -8.69
CA GLY A 486 5.87 19.34 -8.71
C GLY A 486 5.57 18.80 -7.32
N ILE A 487 4.66 17.83 -7.23
CA ILE A 487 4.30 17.12 -6.01
C ILE A 487 4.25 15.62 -6.30
N ALA A 488 4.75 14.79 -5.39
CA ALA A 488 4.74 13.34 -5.51
C ALA A 488 4.43 12.69 -4.15
N LEU A 489 3.71 11.57 -4.17
CA LEU A 489 3.47 10.77 -2.97
C LEU A 489 4.74 9.98 -2.60
N VAL A 490 5.03 9.88 -1.30
CA VAL A 490 6.07 8.98 -0.78
C VAL A 490 5.46 8.05 0.24
N ASP A 491 5.39 6.78 -0.14
CA ASP A 491 5.16 5.68 0.78
C ASP A 491 6.47 5.38 1.51
N GLY A 492 6.50 5.74 2.78
CA GLY A 492 7.73 5.73 3.58
C GLY A 492 8.14 4.31 3.95
N ARG A 493 9.08 3.72 3.19
CA ARG A 493 9.84 2.50 3.62
C ARG A 493 10.60 2.71 4.95
N ASP A 494 10.68 3.95 5.44
CA ASP A 494 11.27 4.39 6.71
C ASP A 494 10.23 4.68 7.82
N GLY A 495 8.94 4.38 7.59
CA GLY A 495 7.88 4.48 8.61
C GLY A 495 7.40 5.90 8.93
N VAL A 496 7.54 6.84 8.00
CA VAL A 496 7.07 8.23 8.14
C VAL A 496 6.23 8.66 6.94
N ASP A 497 4.91 8.78 7.10
CA ASP A 497 4.01 9.21 6.02
C ASP A 497 4.30 10.63 5.55
N GLY A 498 4.33 10.86 4.24
CA GLY A 498 4.51 12.20 3.70
C GLY A 498 4.21 12.36 2.22
N PHE A 499 4.63 13.51 1.69
CA PHE A 499 4.62 13.86 0.28
C PHE A 499 5.83 14.76 -0.01
N LEU A 500 6.40 14.60 -1.21
CA LEU A 500 7.49 15.44 -1.72
C LEU A 500 6.92 16.61 -2.49
N VAL A 501 7.46 17.81 -2.27
CA VAL A 501 7.17 19.00 -3.08
C VAL A 501 8.46 19.60 -3.56
N SER A 502 8.54 19.87 -4.86
CA SER A 502 9.62 20.61 -5.50
C SER A 502 9.15 21.99 -5.96
N GLY A 503 10.05 22.96 -5.91
CA GLY A 503 9.74 24.33 -6.30
C GLY A 503 10.96 25.24 -6.34
N THR A 504 10.70 26.53 -6.53
CA THR A 504 11.72 27.59 -6.46
C THR A 504 11.39 28.55 -5.32
N PHE A 505 12.42 29.08 -4.66
CA PHE A 505 12.30 30.07 -3.60
C PHE A 505 13.32 31.20 -3.77
N SER A 506 13.08 32.38 -3.19
CA SER A 506 13.99 33.53 -3.26
C SER A 506 14.11 34.28 -1.94
N GLY A 507 15.31 34.73 -1.59
CA GLY A 507 15.56 35.35 -0.29
C GLY A 507 15.41 34.33 0.83
N GLU A 508 14.78 34.73 1.93
CA GLU A 508 14.50 33.85 3.07
C GLU A 508 13.09 33.26 2.97
N ALA A 509 12.98 31.94 2.87
CA ALA A 509 11.72 31.20 2.73
C ALA A 509 11.58 30.14 3.84
N SER A 510 10.43 30.11 4.52
CA SER A 510 10.17 29.21 5.65
C SER A 510 9.19 28.09 5.29
N PHE A 511 9.68 26.87 5.37
CA PHE A 511 8.97 25.60 5.25
C PHE A 511 8.79 25.06 6.67
N GLY A 512 7.62 25.26 7.29
CA GLY A 512 7.33 24.83 8.65
C GLY A 512 8.35 25.31 9.69
N SER A 513 9.15 24.38 10.24
CA SER A 513 10.22 24.67 11.22
C SER A 513 11.57 25.04 10.59
N SER A 514 11.71 24.85 9.28
CA SER A 514 12.96 24.95 8.53
C SER A 514 12.94 26.21 7.66
N THR A 515 14.06 26.93 7.59
CA THR A 515 14.17 28.19 6.84
C THR A 515 15.39 28.15 5.93
N LEU A 516 15.17 28.40 4.63
CA LEU A 516 16.18 28.40 3.59
C LEU A 516 16.50 29.83 3.15
N ARG A 517 17.69 30.06 2.58
CA ARG A 517 18.15 31.40 2.18
C ARG A 517 18.89 31.39 0.84
N SER A 518 18.41 32.15 -0.15
CA SER A 518 19.07 32.31 -1.44
C SER A 518 19.13 33.76 -1.89
N ASP A 519 20.33 34.26 -2.20
CA ASP A 519 20.56 35.64 -2.64
C ASP A 519 20.19 35.90 -4.11
N LYS A 520 19.96 34.83 -4.91
CA LYS A 520 19.66 34.90 -6.36
C LYS A 520 18.43 34.10 -6.81
N GLY A 521 17.85 33.28 -5.93
CA GLY A 521 16.79 32.33 -6.27
C GLY A 521 17.35 30.91 -6.44
N ALA A 522 16.75 29.95 -5.74
CA ALA A 522 17.20 28.56 -5.71
C ALA A 522 16.03 27.56 -5.79
N CYS A 523 16.36 26.31 -6.09
CA CYS A 523 15.41 25.19 -6.03
C CYS A 523 15.35 24.59 -4.63
N PHE A 524 14.20 24.00 -4.29
CA PHE A 524 14.07 23.10 -3.15
C PHE A 524 13.38 21.81 -3.61
N ALA A 525 13.64 20.70 -2.90
CA ALA A 525 12.59 19.76 -2.59
C ALA A 525 12.47 19.60 -1.08
N ALA A 526 11.24 19.39 -0.62
CA ALA A 526 10.90 19.23 0.78
C ALA A 526 10.01 18.00 0.94
N ARG A 527 10.35 17.15 1.91
CA ARG A 527 9.41 16.14 2.42
C ARG A 527 8.54 16.79 3.49
N LEU A 528 7.24 16.78 3.22
CA LEU A 528 6.21 17.38 4.05
C LEU A 528 5.31 16.27 4.60
N MET A 529 4.78 16.48 5.80
CA MET A 529 3.77 15.59 6.39
C MET A 529 2.40 16.28 6.38
N PRO A 530 1.28 15.52 6.30
CA PRO A 530 -0.05 16.09 6.49
C PRO A 530 -0.16 16.82 7.83
N PRO A 531 -0.88 17.95 7.91
CA PRO A 531 -1.17 18.58 9.19
C PRO A 531 -1.97 17.61 10.08
N PRO A 532 -1.72 17.58 11.40
CA PRO A 532 -2.50 16.73 12.31
C PRO A 532 -3.98 17.13 12.25
N PRO A 533 -4.92 16.17 12.28
CA PRO A 533 -6.34 16.44 12.04
C PRO A 533 -6.88 17.46 13.03
N SER A 534 -7.56 18.48 12.50
CA SER A 534 -8.20 19.55 13.25
C SER A 534 -9.13 18.98 14.33
N PRO A 535 -9.04 19.42 15.60
CA PRO A 535 -10.03 19.03 16.60
C PRO A 535 -11.43 19.52 16.14
N PRO A 536 -12.48 18.69 16.23
CA PRO A 536 -13.76 18.99 15.62
C PRO A 536 -14.35 20.31 16.12
N SER A 537 -14.81 21.14 15.18
CA SER A 537 -15.35 22.47 15.47
C SER A 537 -16.55 22.39 16.41
N ARG A 538 -16.43 23.06 17.56
CA ARG A 538 -17.42 23.09 18.64
C ARG A 538 -18.81 23.57 18.14
N PRO A 539 -19.88 22.77 18.28
CA PRO A 539 -21.24 23.22 17.98
C PRO A 539 -21.67 24.42 18.87
N PRO A 540 -22.60 25.27 18.40
CA PRO A 540 -23.04 26.43 19.17
C PRO A 540 -23.72 26.04 20.49
N VAL A 541 -23.52 26.87 21.51
CA VAL A 541 -23.90 26.58 22.89
C VAL A 541 -25.42 26.56 23.06
N VAL A 542 -25.95 25.41 23.50
CA VAL A 542 -27.28 25.28 24.10
C VAL A 542 -27.09 24.87 25.58
N PRO A 543 -27.82 25.46 26.57
CA PRO A 543 -27.46 25.30 27.98
C PRO A 543 -27.64 23.87 28.50
N LEU A 544 -26.64 23.35 29.24
CA LEU A 544 -26.70 22.05 29.88
C LEU A 544 -27.79 21.98 30.97
N ALA A 545 -28.56 20.89 30.96
CA ALA A 545 -29.13 20.31 32.16
C ALA A 545 -28.39 19.00 32.46
N PHE A 546 -27.92 18.84 33.70
CA PHE A 546 -27.12 17.70 34.13
C PHE A 546 -27.90 16.38 34.12
N ILE A 547 -27.31 15.33 33.55
CA ILE A 547 -27.37 13.97 34.11
C ILE A 547 -25.96 13.39 34.03
N GLU A 548 -25.38 13.04 35.18
CA GLU A 548 -24.09 12.37 35.28
C GLU A 548 -24.22 10.87 35.00
N SER A 549 -23.18 10.27 34.41
CA SER A 549 -22.94 8.82 34.48
C SER A 549 -21.49 8.56 34.91
N PRO A 550 -21.19 7.45 35.61
CA PRO A 550 -20.12 7.44 36.62
C PRO A 550 -18.70 7.29 36.07
N PRO A 551 -17.68 7.78 36.79
CA PRO A 551 -16.28 7.55 36.43
C PRO A 551 -15.88 6.08 36.72
N GLY A 552 -15.49 5.31 35.71
CA GLY A 552 -15.06 3.92 35.95
C GLY A 552 -14.72 3.02 34.75
N SER A 553 -14.94 3.45 33.50
CA SER A 553 -14.62 2.64 32.32
C SER A 553 -13.33 3.13 31.65
N PRO A 554 -12.29 2.29 31.46
CA PRO A 554 -11.17 2.65 30.58
C PRO A 554 -11.63 2.71 29.11
N PRO A 555 -10.95 3.46 28.23
CA PRO A 555 -11.25 3.45 26.80
C PRO A 555 -11.04 2.04 26.22
N SER A 556 -12.04 1.54 25.49
CA SER A 556 -12.00 0.23 24.85
C SER A 556 -11.03 0.23 23.66
N LEU A 557 -9.78 -0.18 23.89
CA LEU A 557 -8.83 -0.54 22.85
C LEU A 557 -9.18 -1.94 22.34
N ASN A 558 -10.00 -1.98 21.30
CA ASN A 558 -10.16 -3.15 20.44
C ASN A 558 -9.72 -2.73 19.03
N PRO A 559 -8.85 -3.48 18.33
CA PRO A 559 -8.57 -3.20 16.94
C PRO A 559 -9.85 -3.48 16.15
N TYR A 560 -10.48 -2.43 15.62
CA TYR A 560 -11.56 -2.58 14.67
C TYR A 560 -10.95 -2.80 13.28
N PRO A 561 -11.46 -3.76 12.48
CA PRO A 561 -11.03 -3.89 11.10
C PRO A 561 -11.38 -2.60 10.34
N ALA A 562 -10.48 -2.13 9.46
CA ALA A 562 -10.67 -0.88 8.71
C ALA A 562 -11.96 -0.93 7.86
N TRP A 563 -12.25 -2.10 7.30
CA TRP A 563 -13.53 -2.48 6.72
C TRP A 563 -13.84 -3.94 7.05
N ALA A 564 -15.12 -4.30 7.01
CA ALA A 564 -15.56 -5.70 7.07
C ALA A 564 -16.66 -5.89 6.02
N VAL A 565 -16.44 -6.81 5.08
CA VAL A 565 -17.34 -7.03 3.95
C VAL A 565 -18.19 -8.27 4.19
N GLN A 566 -19.50 -8.12 4.01
CA GLN A 566 -20.46 -9.22 4.05
C GLN A 566 -21.13 -9.37 2.69
N ALA A 567 -20.96 -10.54 2.06
CA ALA A 567 -21.85 -10.97 0.99
C ALA A 567 -23.19 -11.41 1.60
N GLY A 568 -24.30 -10.91 1.05
CA GLY A 568 -25.65 -11.21 1.51
C GLY A 568 -26.28 -12.39 0.76
N GLY A 569 -27.53 -12.73 1.09
CA GLY A 569 -28.35 -13.67 0.33
C GLY A 569 -28.80 -14.92 1.10
N THR A 570 -29.20 -15.95 0.36
CA THR A 570 -29.67 -17.25 0.86
C THR A 570 -28.67 -18.38 0.65
N ALA A 571 -27.68 -18.20 -0.24
CA ALA A 571 -26.65 -19.19 -0.51
C ALA A 571 -25.70 -19.39 0.69
N THR A 572 -25.20 -20.61 0.86
CA THR A 572 -24.05 -20.90 1.72
C THR A 572 -22.77 -20.60 0.94
N LEU A 573 -21.95 -19.70 1.47
CA LEU A 573 -20.64 -19.32 0.93
C LEU A 573 -19.52 -20.03 1.69
N ASN A 574 -18.52 -20.52 0.96
CA ASN A 574 -17.26 -21.00 1.51
C ASN A 574 -16.12 -20.32 0.76
N VAL A 575 -15.25 -19.60 1.48
CA VAL A 575 -14.08 -18.92 0.91
C VAL A 575 -12.96 -19.94 0.75
N GLY A 576 -12.42 -20.06 -0.47
CA GLY A 576 -11.33 -20.97 -0.79
C GLY A 576 -9.95 -20.29 -0.73
N GLY A 577 -9.87 -18.97 -0.93
CA GLY A 577 -8.61 -18.23 -0.84
C GLY A 577 -8.78 -16.72 -0.99
N ILE A 578 -7.73 -15.99 -0.62
CA ILE A 578 -7.62 -14.54 -0.70
C ILE A 578 -6.22 -14.15 -1.22
N ALA A 579 -6.13 -13.13 -2.05
CA ALA A 579 -4.89 -12.51 -2.50
C ALA A 579 -5.02 -10.97 -2.45
N ASN A 580 -3.90 -10.27 -2.27
CA ASN A 580 -3.82 -8.82 -2.40
C ASN A 580 -3.99 -8.42 -3.89
N ASP A 581 -4.81 -7.42 -4.20
CA ASP A 581 -5.00 -6.87 -5.56
C ASP A 581 -3.79 -6.03 -6.04
N GLY A 582 -2.90 -5.62 -5.12
CA GLY A 582 -1.79 -4.70 -5.38
C GLY A 582 -2.16 -3.22 -5.24
N GLY A 583 -3.45 -2.90 -5.14
CA GLY A 583 -4.01 -1.56 -4.90
C GLY A 583 -4.49 -1.34 -3.46
N GLY A 584 -4.35 -2.33 -2.57
CA GLY A 584 -4.77 -2.28 -1.16
C GLY A 584 -6.18 -2.87 -0.91
N GLY A 585 -6.83 -3.39 -1.95
CA GLY A 585 -8.00 -4.23 -1.88
C GLY A 585 -7.66 -5.73 -1.73
N ALA A 586 -8.59 -6.58 -2.14
CA ALA A 586 -8.47 -8.03 -2.05
C ALA A 586 -9.24 -8.75 -3.16
N LEU A 587 -8.57 -9.70 -3.79
CA LEU A 587 -9.18 -10.71 -4.67
C LEU A 587 -9.55 -11.92 -3.82
N VAL A 588 -10.82 -12.35 -3.86
CA VAL A 588 -11.34 -13.45 -3.04
C VAL A 588 -12.03 -14.48 -3.91
N THR A 589 -11.71 -15.75 -3.71
CA THR A 589 -12.38 -16.87 -4.40
C THR A 589 -13.00 -17.86 -3.42
N GLY A 590 -13.92 -18.67 -3.91
CA GLY A 590 -14.58 -19.71 -3.13
C GLY A 590 -15.67 -20.39 -3.93
N TYR A 591 -16.67 -20.95 -3.24
CA TYR A 591 -17.89 -21.45 -3.86
C TYR A 591 -19.15 -21.01 -3.11
N LEU A 592 -20.21 -20.73 -3.86
CA LEU A 592 -21.57 -20.53 -3.36
C LEU A 592 -22.40 -21.80 -3.59
N SER A 593 -23.37 -22.09 -2.73
CA SER A 593 -24.27 -23.25 -2.91
C SER A 593 -25.66 -22.99 -2.34
N HIS A 594 -26.67 -23.68 -2.87
CA HIS A 594 -28.03 -23.73 -2.31
C HIS A 594 -28.77 -22.38 -2.23
N GLY A 595 -28.59 -21.47 -3.20
CA GLY A 595 -29.35 -20.22 -3.23
C GLY A 595 -28.72 -19.12 -4.07
N ASP A 596 -29.14 -17.89 -3.77
CA ASP A 596 -28.64 -16.66 -4.38
C ASP A 596 -27.71 -15.94 -3.37
N ALA A 597 -26.62 -15.33 -3.86
CA ALA A 597 -25.66 -14.54 -3.09
C ALA A 597 -25.54 -13.13 -3.68
N SER A 598 -25.53 -12.11 -2.83
CA SER A 598 -25.43 -10.70 -3.21
C SER A 598 -24.05 -10.16 -2.87
N PHE A 599 -23.36 -9.67 -3.89
CA PHE A 599 -22.00 -9.15 -3.88
C PHE A 599 -22.06 -7.69 -4.32
N GLY A 600 -22.31 -6.77 -3.38
CA GLY A 600 -22.63 -5.38 -3.70
C GLY A 600 -23.89 -5.30 -4.57
N SER A 601 -23.78 -4.69 -5.75
CA SER A 601 -24.83 -4.62 -6.78
C SER A 601 -24.99 -5.91 -7.60
N THR A 602 -24.01 -6.82 -7.56
CA THR A 602 -24.01 -8.07 -8.33
C THR A 602 -24.74 -9.17 -7.57
N SER A 603 -25.52 -10.00 -8.27
CA SER A 603 -26.16 -11.19 -7.70
C SER A 603 -25.69 -12.44 -8.46
N LEU A 604 -25.14 -13.40 -7.71
CA LEU A 604 -24.70 -14.71 -8.20
C LEU A 604 -25.67 -15.79 -7.70
N THR A 605 -25.88 -16.84 -8.49
CA THR A 605 -26.98 -17.80 -8.27
C THR A 605 -26.50 -19.23 -8.49
N SER A 606 -26.63 -20.06 -7.46
CA SER A 606 -26.39 -21.51 -7.52
C SER A 606 -27.72 -22.25 -7.35
N ARG A 607 -28.29 -22.72 -8.46
CA ARG A 607 -29.51 -23.55 -8.52
C ARG A 607 -29.17 -25.02 -8.72
N GLY A 608 -28.35 -25.56 -7.83
CA GLY A 608 -27.86 -26.93 -7.88
C GLY A 608 -26.79 -27.19 -6.83
N SER A 609 -25.75 -27.93 -7.22
CA SER A 609 -24.51 -28.09 -6.47
C SER A 609 -23.67 -26.82 -6.44
N ALA A 610 -22.67 -26.79 -5.55
CA ALA A 610 -21.80 -25.64 -5.35
C ALA A 610 -21.14 -25.13 -6.65
N ASN A 611 -21.09 -23.80 -6.81
CA ASN A 611 -20.49 -23.12 -7.95
C ASN A 611 -19.37 -22.18 -7.50
N THR A 612 -18.23 -22.20 -8.19
CA THR A 612 -17.11 -21.27 -7.95
C THR A 612 -17.52 -19.81 -8.14
N PHE A 613 -17.09 -18.93 -7.25
CA PHE A 613 -17.09 -17.48 -7.46
C PHE A 613 -15.68 -16.88 -7.34
N VAL A 614 -15.51 -15.72 -7.96
CA VAL A 614 -14.40 -14.78 -7.72
C VAL A 614 -15.04 -13.41 -7.51
N MET A 615 -14.55 -12.66 -6.53
CA MET A 615 -14.95 -11.27 -6.29
C MET A 615 -13.72 -10.42 -6.02
N HIS A 616 -13.85 -9.13 -6.29
CA HIS A 616 -12.91 -8.12 -5.83
C HIS A 616 -13.55 -7.31 -4.69
N VAL A 617 -12.69 -6.85 -3.78
CA VAL A 617 -13.04 -5.95 -2.68
C VAL A 617 -12.04 -4.80 -2.76
N THR A 618 -12.50 -3.60 -3.05
CA THR A 618 -11.63 -2.41 -3.15
C THR A 618 -10.97 -2.09 -1.81
N ALA A 619 -9.91 -1.27 -1.82
CA ALA A 619 -9.24 -0.79 -0.60
C ALA A 619 -10.20 -0.10 0.41
N ALA A 620 -11.31 0.47 -0.08
CA ALA A 620 -12.37 1.06 0.74
C ALA A 620 -13.37 0.05 1.35
N GLY A 621 -13.21 -1.25 1.06
CA GLY A 621 -14.11 -2.31 1.53
C GLY A 621 -15.42 -2.42 0.78
N ALA A 622 -15.46 -2.03 -0.51
CA ALA A 622 -16.63 -2.21 -1.36
C ALA A 622 -16.43 -3.38 -2.34
N ILE A 623 -17.46 -4.20 -2.56
CA ILE A 623 -17.45 -5.17 -3.68
C ILE A 623 -17.93 -4.42 -4.93
N ASP A 624 -17.04 -4.24 -5.88
CA ASP A 624 -17.27 -3.61 -7.18
C ASP A 624 -17.69 -4.63 -8.25
N TRP A 625 -17.06 -5.81 -8.27
CA TRP A 625 -17.43 -6.91 -9.16
C TRP A 625 -17.38 -8.30 -8.51
N ALA A 626 -18.21 -9.21 -9.03
CA ALA A 626 -18.16 -10.63 -8.75
C ALA A 626 -18.57 -11.45 -9.98
N VAL A 627 -17.91 -12.59 -10.21
CA VAL A 627 -18.16 -13.50 -11.35
C VAL A 627 -18.27 -14.94 -10.85
N GLN A 628 -19.05 -15.78 -11.57
CA GLN A 628 -19.23 -17.19 -11.24
C GLN A 628 -18.86 -18.13 -12.40
N VAL A 629 -18.32 -19.31 -12.07
CA VAL A 629 -18.26 -20.45 -13.00
C VAL A 629 -19.59 -21.19 -12.92
N SER A 630 -20.38 -21.13 -13.98
CA SER A 630 -21.73 -21.70 -13.99
C SER A 630 -21.69 -23.18 -14.37
N SER A 631 -22.18 -24.06 -13.51
CA SER A 631 -22.26 -25.50 -13.79
C SER A 631 -23.52 -26.14 -13.16
N PRO A 632 -24.18 -27.10 -13.84
CA PRO A 632 -25.20 -27.96 -13.22
C PRO A 632 -24.59 -28.98 -12.24
N SER A 633 -23.26 -29.09 -12.20
CA SER A 633 -22.46 -29.95 -11.33
C SER A 633 -21.55 -29.10 -10.43
N MET A 634 -20.75 -29.73 -9.57
CA MET A 634 -19.96 -29.01 -8.59
C MET A 634 -18.73 -28.36 -9.24
N THR A 635 -18.49 -27.08 -8.95
CA THR A 635 -17.22 -26.37 -9.20
C THR A 635 -16.73 -25.79 -7.87
N GLN A 636 -15.44 -25.96 -7.55
CA GLN A 636 -14.81 -25.38 -6.35
C GLN A 636 -13.48 -24.76 -6.71
N ALA A 637 -13.31 -23.46 -6.46
CA ALA A 637 -11.98 -22.86 -6.36
C ALA A 637 -11.33 -23.17 -5.01
N ARG A 638 -10.01 -23.30 -5.01
CA ARG A 638 -9.18 -23.68 -3.86
C ARG A 638 -7.97 -22.79 -3.62
N GLY A 639 -7.53 -22.04 -4.64
CA GLY A 639 -6.46 -21.07 -4.51
C GLY A 639 -6.66 -19.92 -5.49
N ILE A 640 -6.16 -18.75 -5.11
CA ILE A 640 -6.16 -17.53 -5.91
C ILE A 640 -4.81 -16.82 -5.71
N ALA A 641 -4.29 -16.25 -6.78
CA ALA A 641 -3.13 -15.38 -6.78
C ALA A 641 -3.42 -14.15 -7.68
N ASN A 642 -2.76 -13.04 -7.39
CA ASN A 642 -2.70 -11.89 -8.28
C ASN A 642 -1.63 -12.14 -9.35
N ASP A 643 -1.91 -11.80 -10.61
CA ASP A 643 -0.96 -11.90 -11.74
C ASP A 643 0.10 -10.78 -11.76
N GLY A 644 0.06 -9.85 -10.80
CA GLY A 644 0.92 -8.66 -10.75
C GLY A 644 0.36 -7.45 -11.50
N GLY A 645 -0.71 -7.62 -12.27
CA GLY A 645 -1.48 -6.56 -12.95
C GLY A 645 -2.85 -6.29 -12.32
N GLY A 646 -3.14 -6.86 -11.14
CA GLY A 646 -4.43 -6.74 -10.46
C GLY A 646 -5.50 -7.73 -10.96
N CYS A 647 -5.13 -8.67 -11.83
CA CYS A 647 -6.00 -9.73 -12.30
C CYS A 647 -5.84 -10.99 -11.44
N ALA A 648 -6.86 -11.86 -11.43
CA ALA A 648 -6.89 -13.06 -10.60
C ALA A 648 -6.56 -14.34 -11.39
N LEU A 649 -5.50 -15.02 -10.99
CA LEU A 649 -5.21 -16.41 -11.35
C LEU A 649 -5.87 -17.34 -10.33
N VAL A 650 -6.78 -18.22 -10.77
CA VAL A 650 -7.60 -19.06 -9.88
C VAL A 650 -7.48 -20.53 -10.24
N THR A 651 -7.24 -21.37 -9.22
CA THR A 651 -7.20 -22.83 -9.33
C THR A 651 -8.34 -23.51 -8.59
N GLY A 652 -8.70 -24.71 -9.03
CA GLY A 652 -9.66 -25.55 -8.35
C GLY A 652 -9.93 -26.86 -9.09
N TYR A 653 -11.14 -27.39 -8.90
CA TYR A 653 -11.65 -28.54 -9.64
C TYR A 653 -13.15 -28.47 -9.92
N PHE A 654 -13.59 -29.23 -10.93
CA PHE A 654 -14.98 -29.29 -11.36
C PHE A 654 -15.40 -30.68 -11.82
N TYR A 655 -16.70 -30.91 -11.75
CA TYR A 655 -17.38 -32.15 -12.15
C TYR A 655 -18.25 -31.85 -13.38
N GLY A 656 -18.34 -32.80 -14.32
CA GLY A 656 -19.20 -32.65 -15.51
C GLY A 656 -18.87 -31.44 -16.38
N GLU A 657 -19.89 -30.81 -16.95
CA GLU A 657 -19.76 -29.60 -17.78
C GLU A 657 -19.78 -28.32 -16.93
N ALA A 658 -18.93 -27.36 -17.23
CA ALA A 658 -18.87 -26.06 -16.56
C ALA A 658 -18.50 -24.92 -17.52
N SER A 659 -19.17 -23.77 -17.36
CA SER A 659 -18.97 -22.56 -18.17
C SER A 659 -18.13 -21.53 -17.43
N PHE A 660 -16.94 -21.31 -17.95
CA PHE A 660 -15.95 -20.32 -17.53
C PHE A 660 -16.08 -19.10 -18.45
N GLY A 661 -16.98 -18.17 -18.09
CA GLY A 661 -17.35 -17.06 -18.97
C GLY A 661 -17.95 -17.56 -20.28
N SER A 662 -17.28 -17.28 -21.40
CA SER A 662 -17.68 -17.76 -22.74
C SER A 662 -17.22 -19.19 -23.07
N LYS A 663 -16.32 -19.78 -22.26
CA LYS A 663 -15.67 -21.07 -22.54
C LYS A 663 -16.32 -22.21 -21.75
N ALA A 664 -16.89 -23.19 -22.44
CA ALA A 664 -17.35 -24.43 -21.83
C ALA A 664 -16.20 -25.45 -21.73
N LEU A 665 -16.04 -26.07 -20.56
CA LEU A 665 -15.12 -27.17 -20.28
C LEU A 665 -15.90 -28.38 -19.76
N THR A 666 -15.37 -29.59 -19.91
CA THR A 666 -16.07 -30.82 -19.49
C THR A 666 -15.09 -31.81 -18.89
N SER A 667 -15.23 -32.07 -17.59
CA SER A 667 -14.44 -33.07 -16.85
C SER A 667 -14.51 -34.43 -17.56
N ARG A 668 -13.35 -35.07 -17.70
CA ARG A 668 -13.18 -36.33 -18.42
C ARG A 668 -13.36 -37.56 -17.52
N GLY A 669 -13.53 -37.35 -16.22
CA GLY A 669 -13.55 -38.39 -15.21
C GLY A 669 -14.54 -38.08 -14.08
N SER A 670 -14.06 -38.22 -12.84
CA SER A 670 -14.85 -37.88 -11.66
C SER A 670 -14.77 -36.39 -11.34
N ALA A 671 -13.57 -35.82 -11.31
CA ALA A 671 -13.32 -34.39 -11.20
C ALA A 671 -12.05 -34.06 -11.98
N ASP A 672 -12.02 -32.92 -12.66
CA ASP A 672 -10.84 -32.40 -13.34
C ASP A 672 -10.42 -31.07 -12.73
N ALA A 673 -9.12 -30.80 -12.71
CA ALA A 673 -8.56 -29.56 -12.25
C ALA A 673 -8.77 -28.44 -13.28
N PHE A 674 -8.77 -27.19 -12.83
CA PHE A 674 -8.75 -26.03 -13.72
C PHE A 674 -7.76 -24.96 -13.26
N VAL A 675 -7.27 -24.19 -14.24
CA VAL A 675 -6.75 -22.83 -14.04
C VAL A 675 -7.63 -21.88 -14.83
N MET A 676 -7.96 -20.72 -14.29
CA MET A 676 -8.56 -19.63 -15.05
C MET A 676 -7.92 -18.30 -14.67
N HIS A 677 -7.99 -17.36 -15.58
CA HIS A 677 -7.66 -15.97 -15.34
C HIS A 677 -8.96 -15.14 -15.34
N VAL A 678 -8.99 -14.11 -14.51
CA VAL A 678 -10.08 -13.15 -14.41
C VAL A 678 -9.47 -11.76 -14.42
N THR A 679 -9.83 -10.94 -15.39
CA THR A 679 -9.34 -9.56 -15.50
C THR A 679 -9.68 -8.73 -14.26
N ALA A 680 -8.95 -7.63 -14.04
CA ALA A 680 -9.26 -6.63 -13.01
C ALA A 680 -10.69 -6.03 -13.12
N SER A 681 -11.37 -6.23 -14.25
CA SER A 681 -12.78 -5.86 -14.51
C SER A 681 -13.78 -7.01 -14.33
N GLY A 682 -13.36 -8.16 -13.79
CA GLY A 682 -14.22 -9.31 -13.49
C GLY A 682 -14.58 -10.21 -14.69
N VAL A 683 -13.82 -10.15 -15.79
CA VAL A 683 -14.07 -10.97 -16.99
C VAL A 683 -13.19 -12.21 -16.99
N ILE A 684 -13.79 -13.39 -17.10
CA ILE A 684 -13.05 -14.64 -17.38
C ILE A 684 -12.71 -14.66 -18.87
N ASP A 685 -11.46 -14.35 -19.22
CA ASP A 685 -10.95 -14.29 -20.59
C ASP A 685 -10.37 -15.63 -21.05
N TRP A 686 -9.68 -16.37 -20.16
CA TRP A 686 -9.21 -17.73 -20.42
C TRP A 686 -9.37 -18.69 -19.25
N ALA A 687 -9.57 -19.97 -19.60
CA ALA A 687 -9.60 -21.09 -18.67
C ALA A 687 -9.02 -22.36 -19.31
N VAL A 688 -8.33 -23.18 -18.53
CA VAL A 688 -7.61 -24.39 -18.94
C VAL A 688 -8.05 -25.54 -18.05
N GLN A 689 -8.40 -26.68 -18.66
CA GLN A 689 -8.71 -27.93 -17.97
C GLN A 689 -7.48 -28.81 -17.91
N VAL A 690 -7.27 -29.47 -16.76
CA VAL A 690 -6.20 -30.45 -16.53
C VAL A 690 -6.81 -31.68 -15.87
N GLY A 691 -6.68 -32.84 -16.50
CA GLY A 691 -7.27 -34.07 -15.98
C GLY A 691 -7.49 -35.18 -17.01
N GLY A 692 -8.08 -36.27 -16.54
CA GLY A 692 -8.39 -37.48 -17.30
C GLY A 692 -9.55 -38.25 -16.67
N THR A 693 -9.45 -39.58 -16.60
CA THR A 693 -10.57 -40.41 -16.11
C THR A 693 -10.65 -40.51 -14.58
N GLY A 694 -9.69 -39.91 -13.87
CA GLY A 694 -9.52 -40.01 -12.42
C GLY A 694 -10.29 -38.96 -11.62
N ALA A 695 -9.77 -38.65 -10.44
CA ALA A 695 -10.04 -37.42 -9.71
C ALA A 695 -8.75 -36.59 -9.73
N ASP A 696 -8.80 -35.44 -10.40
CA ASP A 696 -7.67 -34.55 -10.61
C ASP A 696 -8.05 -33.17 -10.05
N ARG A 697 -7.22 -32.62 -9.16
CA ARG A 697 -7.63 -31.53 -8.26
C ARG A 697 -6.54 -30.49 -8.09
N GLY A 698 -6.83 -29.24 -8.40
CA GLY A 698 -6.01 -28.09 -8.02
C GLY A 698 -6.25 -27.67 -6.57
N PHE A 699 -5.19 -27.31 -5.86
CA PHE A 699 -5.25 -26.79 -4.49
C PHE A 699 -4.56 -25.44 -4.33
N GLY A 700 -3.32 -25.31 -4.78
CA GLY A 700 -2.52 -24.09 -4.63
C GLY A 700 -2.14 -23.48 -5.98
N ILE A 701 -2.07 -22.15 -6.03
CA ILE A 701 -1.63 -21.37 -7.18
C ILE A 701 -0.80 -20.19 -6.71
N ALA A 702 0.24 -19.84 -7.46
CA ALA A 702 1.08 -18.66 -7.28
C ALA A 702 1.37 -18.04 -8.65
N HIS A 703 1.66 -16.75 -8.68
CA HIS A 703 2.12 -16.06 -9.90
C HIS A 703 3.61 -16.34 -10.16
N ASP A 704 4.00 -16.50 -11.43
CA ASP A 704 5.36 -16.84 -11.89
C ASP A 704 6.34 -15.64 -11.90
N GLY A 705 5.86 -14.40 -11.79
CA GLY A 705 6.68 -13.18 -11.94
C GLY A 705 6.60 -12.53 -13.34
N ALA A 706 5.88 -13.14 -14.28
CA ALA A 706 5.77 -12.74 -15.68
C ALA A 706 4.32 -12.80 -16.23
N GLY A 707 3.32 -12.88 -15.36
CA GLY A 707 1.88 -12.96 -15.68
C GLY A 707 1.32 -14.38 -15.87
N GLY A 708 2.15 -15.41 -15.71
CA GLY A 708 1.77 -16.82 -15.68
C GLY A 708 1.46 -17.34 -14.27
N ALA A 709 1.11 -18.62 -14.20
CA ALA A 709 0.72 -19.32 -12.98
C ALA A 709 1.57 -20.57 -12.74
N LEU A 710 2.07 -20.69 -11.52
CA LEU A 710 2.59 -21.93 -10.94
C LEU A 710 1.46 -22.59 -10.15
N MET A 711 1.13 -23.85 -10.42
CA MET A 711 0.00 -24.56 -9.80
C MET A 711 0.37 -25.93 -9.25
N VAL A 712 -0.25 -26.29 -8.12
CA VAL A 712 -0.12 -27.61 -7.48
C VAL A 712 -1.45 -28.32 -7.26
N GLY A 713 -1.39 -29.64 -7.22
CA GLY A 713 -2.55 -30.49 -7.02
C GLY A 713 -2.24 -31.96 -6.83
N ASP A 714 -3.28 -32.78 -6.86
CA ASP A 714 -3.20 -34.24 -6.97
C ASP A 714 -3.95 -34.75 -8.20
N PHE A 715 -3.56 -35.93 -8.70
CA PHE A 715 -4.19 -36.57 -9.85
C PHE A 715 -4.22 -38.11 -9.72
N GLN A 716 -5.17 -38.74 -10.42
CA GLN A 716 -5.39 -40.19 -10.41
C GLN A 716 -5.41 -40.78 -11.81
N SER A 717 -5.00 -42.04 -11.94
CA SER A 717 -4.94 -42.74 -13.23
C SER A 717 -4.09 -41.96 -14.24
N GLU A 718 -4.50 -41.85 -15.50
CA GLU A 718 -3.85 -41.03 -16.52
C GLU A 718 -4.54 -39.66 -16.62
N ALA A 719 -3.78 -38.58 -16.55
CA ALA A 719 -4.25 -37.20 -16.64
C ALA A 719 -3.47 -36.41 -17.71
N SER A 720 -4.17 -35.52 -18.41
CA SER A 720 -3.66 -34.72 -19.52
C SER A 720 -3.38 -33.28 -19.08
N PHE A 721 -2.18 -32.80 -19.41
CA PHE A 721 -1.63 -31.49 -19.07
C PHE A 721 -1.30 -30.77 -20.38
N GLY A 722 -2.34 -30.33 -21.10
CA GLY A 722 -2.21 -29.77 -22.45
C GLY A 722 -1.71 -30.83 -23.44
N SER A 723 -0.49 -30.65 -23.95
CA SER A 723 0.17 -31.64 -24.85
C SER A 723 0.88 -32.78 -24.11
N MET A 724 1.10 -32.63 -22.80
CA MET A 724 1.74 -33.62 -21.94
C MET A 724 0.70 -34.54 -21.30
N SER A 725 1.12 -35.72 -20.84
CA SER A 725 0.25 -36.64 -20.10
C SER A 725 1.09 -37.43 -19.09
N LEU A 726 0.53 -37.63 -17.90
CA LEU A 726 1.18 -38.32 -16.78
C LEU A 726 0.26 -39.44 -16.28
N THR A 727 0.86 -40.52 -15.79
CA THR A 727 0.14 -41.63 -15.15
C THR A 727 0.55 -41.72 -13.69
N SER A 728 -0.43 -41.64 -12.78
CA SER A 728 -0.24 -41.80 -11.35
C SER A 728 0.34 -43.18 -11.06
N ARG A 729 1.41 -43.22 -10.26
CA ARG A 729 2.14 -44.42 -9.83
C ARG A 729 1.49 -45.00 -8.57
N GLY A 730 0.79 -44.16 -7.81
CA GLY A 730 0.15 -44.44 -6.54
C GLY A 730 -1.37 -44.62 -6.62
N SER A 731 -2.03 -44.30 -5.50
CA SER A 731 -3.49 -44.09 -5.44
C SER A 731 -3.87 -42.65 -5.77
N VAL A 732 -2.99 -41.70 -5.43
CA VAL A 732 -2.95 -40.31 -5.90
C VAL A 732 -1.47 -39.93 -6.00
N ASP A 733 -1.09 -39.23 -7.05
CA ASP A 733 0.24 -38.62 -7.15
C ASP A 733 0.07 -37.10 -7.19
N ALA A 734 1.04 -36.37 -6.64
CA ALA A 734 1.05 -34.92 -6.67
C ALA A 734 1.64 -34.42 -8.00
N PHE A 735 1.16 -33.25 -8.46
CA PHE A 735 1.75 -32.54 -9.59
C PHE A 735 2.12 -31.10 -9.22
N VAL A 736 3.11 -30.57 -9.94
CA VAL A 736 3.40 -29.14 -10.05
C VAL A 736 3.48 -28.81 -11.53
N MET A 737 2.84 -27.75 -11.99
CA MET A 737 2.92 -27.30 -13.37
C MET A 737 3.05 -25.78 -13.46
N HIS A 738 3.52 -25.32 -14.61
CA HIS A 738 3.49 -23.93 -15.00
C HIS A 738 2.51 -23.72 -16.16
N VAL A 739 1.86 -22.56 -16.15
CA VAL A 739 0.93 -22.08 -17.18
C VAL A 739 1.35 -20.67 -17.54
N THR A 740 1.82 -20.47 -18.76
CA THR A 740 2.17 -19.14 -19.27
C THR A 740 0.99 -18.16 -19.21
N ALA A 741 1.25 -16.85 -19.23
CA ALA A 741 0.23 -15.80 -19.25
C ALA A 741 -0.85 -15.95 -20.36
N ALA A 742 -0.52 -16.66 -21.46
CA ALA A 742 -1.45 -16.98 -22.54
C ALA A 742 -2.30 -18.25 -22.31
N GLY A 743 -2.25 -18.86 -21.12
CA GLY A 743 -2.97 -20.08 -20.79
C GLY A 743 -2.37 -21.37 -21.38
N ALA A 744 -1.10 -21.37 -21.80
CA ALA A 744 -0.42 -22.56 -22.32
C ALA A 744 0.46 -23.23 -21.24
N ILE A 745 0.29 -24.54 -21.05
CA ILE A 745 1.11 -25.38 -20.15
C ILE A 745 2.38 -25.80 -20.88
N ASP A 746 3.55 -25.42 -20.36
CA ASP A 746 4.87 -25.67 -20.94
C ASP A 746 5.67 -26.75 -20.19
N TRP A 747 5.54 -26.86 -18.87
CA TRP A 747 6.09 -27.97 -18.08
C TRP A 747 5.15 -28.47 -16.97
N VAL A 748 5.29 -29.76 -16.63
CA VAL A 748 4.68 -30.40 -15.46
C VAL A 748 5.63 -31.45 -14.87
N VAL A 749 5.72 -31.51 -13.54
CA VAL A 749 6.45 -32.53 -12.79
C VAL A 749 5.52 -33.35 -11.89
N GLN A 750 5.90 -34.60 -11.66
CA GLN A 750 5.16 -35.60 -10.88
C GLN A 750 5.93 -35.99 -9.62
N VAL A 751 5.24 -36.03 -8.49
CA VAL A 751 5.74 -36.55 -7.21
C VAL A 751 4.85 -37.71 -6.76
N GLY A 752 5.44 -38.88 -6.52
CA GLY A 752 4.65 -40.07 -6.19
C GLY A 752 5.43 -41.37 -6.13
N GLY A 753 4.72 -42.48 -5.96
CA GLY A 753 5.34 -43.79 -5.75
C GLY A 753 4.34 -44.95 -5.80
N ARG A 754 4.84 -46.18 -5.95
CA ARG A 754 3.97 -47.35 -6.09
C ARG A 754 3.14 -47.61 -4.83
N GLY A 755 1.82 -47.44 -4.93
CA GLY A 755 0.90 -47.59 -3.81
C GLY A 755 0.98 -46.46 -2.77
N VAL A 756 1.54 -45.31 -3.16
CA VAL A 756 1.62 -44.08 -2.36
C VAL A 756 0.40 -43.20 -2.60
N ALA A 757 0.03 -42.41 -1.60
CA ALA A 757 -0.73 -41.18 -1.77
C ALA A 757 0.23 -40.01 -1.55
N ALA A 758 0.36 -39.12 -2.53
CA ALA A 758 1.06 -37.85 -2.41
C ALA A 758 0.13 -36.70 -2.81
N ASP A 759 0.07 -35.68 -1.95
CA ASP A 759 -0.76 -34.49 -2.11
C ASP A 759 0.16 -33.25 -2.05
N ALA A 760 0.20 -32.42 -3.10
CA ALA A 760 0.78 -31.08 -3.02
C ALA A 760 -0.33 -30.08 -2.68
N ARG A 761 -0.10 -29.21 -1.69
CA ARG A 761 -1.14 -28.39 -1.05
C ARG A 761 -0.90 -26.90 -1.23
N GLY A 762 0.30 -26.43 -0.91
CA GLY A 762 0.70 -25.04 -1.01
C GLY A 762 1.82 -24.84 -2.02
N ILE A 763 1.84 -23.67 -2.65
CA ILE A 763 2.90 -23.23 -3.56
C ILE A 763 3.17 -21.73 -3.38
N ALA A 764 4.43 -21.33 -3.47
CA ALA A 764 4.88 -19.95 -3.57
C ALA A 764 5.96 -19.85 -4.66
N ASN A 765 6.13 -18.66 -5.26
CA ASN A 765 7.21 -18.36 -6.19
C ASN A 765 8.54 -18.23 -5.41
N ASP A 766 9.64 -18.78 -5.93
CA ASP A 766 10.98 -18.67 -5.34
C ASP A 766 11.62 -17.26 -5.49
N GLY A 767 11.03 -16.40 -6.33
CA GLY A 767 11.54 -15.07 -6.69
C GLY A 767 12.38 -15.06 -7.98
N GLY A 768 12.64 -16.22 -8.56
CA GLY A 768 13.33 -16.45 -9.84
C GLY A 768 12.46 -17.15 -10.90
N GLY A 769 11.15 -17.31 -10.66
CA GLY A 769 10.20 -17.99 -11.53
C GLY A 769 10.10 -19.51 -11.31
N GLY A 770 10.80 -20.03 -10.30
CA GLY A 770 10.62 -21.37 -9.75
C GLY A 770 9.52 -21.43 -8.69
N ALA A 771 9.32 -22.62 -8.14
CA ALA A 771 8.26 -22.93 -7.19
C ALA A 771 8.79 -23.57 -5.91
N LEU A 772 8.47 -22.96 -4.78
CA LEU A 772 8.56 -23.57 -3.45
C LEU A 772 7.22 -24.27 -3.16
N VAL A 773 7.25 -25.59 -2.97
CA VAL A 773 6.04 -26.42 -2.86
C VAL A 773 6.03 -27.21 -1.57
N THR A 774 4.86 -27.27 -0.92
CA THR A 774 4.63 -28.10 0.27
C THR A 774 3.41 -28.99 0.15
N GLY A 775 3.37 -30.04 0.97
CA GLY A 775 2.31 -31.02 0.98
C GLY A 775 2.63 -32.19 1.90
N TYR A 776 2.06 -33.36 1.63
CA TYR A 776 2.32 -34.57 2.40
C TYR A 776 2.24 -35.84 1.55
N PHE A 777 2.88 -36.92 2.02
CA PHE A 777 2.89 -38.22 1.34
C PHE A 777 3.00 -39.37 2.34
N ASN A 778 2.58 -40.58 1.95
CA ASN A 778 2.88 -41.81 2.71
C ASN A 778 3.85 -42.74 1.95
N GLY A 779 4.38 -43.76 2.63
CA GLY A 779 5.20 -44.79 1.99
C GLY A 779 6.46 -44.21 1.35
N LYS A 780 6.84 -44.70 0.16
CA LYS A 780 8.09 -44.34 -0.52
C LYS A 780 7.83 -43.57 -1.82
N ALA A 781 7.99 -42.25 -1.78
CA ALA A 781 7.75 -41.34 -2.89
C ALA A 781 9.07 -40.88 -3.56
N THR A 782 8.98 -40.52 -4.83
CA THR A 782 10.08 -40.02 -5.66
C THR A 782 9.84 -38.56 -6.03
N PHE A 783 10.87 -37.73 -5.84
CA PHE A 783 10.92 -36.28 -6.01
C PHE A 783 12.09 -35.96 -6.95
N GLY A 784 11.86 -36.01 -8.26
CA GLY A 784 12.95 -35.96 -9.25
C GLY A 784 13.93 -37.12 -9.06
N SER A 785 15.19 -36.81 -8.72
CA SER A 785 16.23 -37.80 -8.37
C SER A 785 16.21 -38.21 -6.88
N THR A 786 15.53 -37.44 -6.03
CA THR A 786 15.45 -37.67 -4.58
C THR A 786 14.35 -38.68 -4.25
N VAL A 787 14.57 -39.53 -3.26
CA VAL A 787 13.59 -40.54 -2.82
C VAL A 787 13.40 -40.44 -1.32
N LEU A 788 12.18 -40.10 -0.91
CA LEU A 788 11.80 -39.88 0.49
C LEU A 788 10.89 -41.04 0.97
N THR A 789 10.81 -41.25 2.28
CA THR A 789 10.01 -42.34 2.85
C THR A 789 9.37 -41.89 4.16
N SER A 790 8.03 -41.94 4.25
CA SER A 790 7.32 -41.49 5.45
C SER A 790 7.67 -42.36 6.65
N ARG A 791 7.78 -41.75 7.83
CA ARG A 791 8.25 -42.39 9.06
C ARG A 791 7.12 -43.03 9.88
N GLY A 792 5.89 -42.92 9.39
CA GLY A 792 4.69 -43.40 10.06
C GLY A 792 3.46 -43.32 9.16
N GLY A 793 2.60 -42.33 9.41
CA GLY A 793 1.41 -42.07 8.60
C GLY A 793 1.74 -41.39 7.27
N VAL A 794 1.19 -40.19 7.10
CA VAL A 794 1.70 -39.24 6.11
C VAL A 794 2.78 -38.38 6.76
N ASP A 795 3.88 -38.12 6.07
CA ASP A 795 4.90 -37.13 6.44
C ASP A 795 4.70 -35.89 5.56
N ALA A 796 4.98 -34.70 6.09
CA ALA A 796 5.02 -33.48 5.29
C ALA A 796 6.29 -33.44 4.43
N PHE A 797 6.22 -32.76 3.29
CA PHE A 797 7.38 -32.45 2.46
C PHE A 797 7.47 -30.96 2.13
N VAL A 798 8.69 -30.51 1.85
CA VAL A 798 8.97 -29.25 1.14
C VAL A 798 9.91 -29.58 0.00
N MET A 799 9.69 -29.00 -1.16
CA MET A 799 10.59 -29.14 -2.30
C MET A 799 10.66 -27.83 -3.08
N HIS A 800 11.72 -27.69 -3.85
CA HIS A 800 11.86 -26.65 -4.84
C HIS A 800 11.76 -27.24 -6.26
N VAL A 801 11.21 -26.46 -7.18
CA VAL A 801 11.15 -26.76 -8.61
C VAL A 801 11.69 -25.53 -9.34
N THR A 802 12.76 -25.68 -10.11
CA THR A 802 13.32 -24.59 -10.90
C THR A 802 12.30 -24.06 -11.93
N ALA A 803 12.48 -22.83 -12.40
CA ALA A 803 11.68 -22.23 -13.49
C ALA A 803 11.62 -23.09 -14.79
N SER A 804 12.55 -24.02 -14.96
CA SER A 804 12.59 -25.00 -16.06
C SER A 804 11.88 -26.34 -15.77
N GLY A 805 11.15 -26.44 -14.66
CA GLY A 805 10.43 -27.67 -14.26
C GLY A 805 11.35 -28.78 -13.77
N THR A 806 12.44 -28.47 -13.03
CA THR A 806 13.33 -29.49 -12.44
C THR A 806 13.25 -29.47 -10.92
N ILE A 807 12.95 -30.60 -10.29
CA ILE A 807 13.07 -30.75 -8.83
C ILE A 807 14.55 -30.96 -8.48
N ASP A 808 15.15 -29.97 -7.81
CA ASP A 808 16.57 -29.95 -7.43
C ASP A 808 16.79 -30.40 -5.97
N TRP A 809 15.91 -30.00 -5.04
CA TRP A 809 15.90 -30.49 -3.66
C TRP A 809 14.50 -30.80 -3.12
N ALA A 810 14.44 -31.74 -2.18
CA ALA A 810 13.24 -32.09 -1.43
C ALA A 810 13.59 -32.60 -0.02
N VAL A 811 12.85 -32.16 0.99
CA VAL A 811 13.00 -32.56 2.40
C VAL A 811 11.68 -33.05 3.00
N GLN A 812 11.77 -33.92 4.02
CA GLN A 812 10.61 -34.46 4.74
C GLN A 812 10.63 -34.15 6.24
N VAL A 813 9.48 -33.77 6.79
CA VAL A 813 9.23 -33.61 8.22
C VAL A 813 8.07 -34.50 8.64
N GLY A 814 8.31 -35.35 9.64
CA GLY A 814 7.31 -36.30 10.12
C GLY A 814 7.85 -37.25 11.17
N GLY A 815 7.00 -38.18 11.60
CA GLY A 815 7.24 -39.10 12.71
C GLY A 815 6.37 -40.36 12.62
N PRO A 816 6.12 -41.07 13.73
CA PRO A 816 5.32 -42.31 13.72
C PRO A 816 3.83 -42.09 13.39
N SER A 817 3.35 -40.87 13.58
CA SER A 817 1.97 -40.45 13.36
C SER A 817 1.84 -39.65 12.04
N ARG A 818 0.77 -38.86 11.86
CA ARG A 818 0.58 -38.02 10.66
C ARG A 818 1.15 -36.62 10.89
N THR A 819 1.85 -36.10 9.89
CA THR A 819 2.32 -34.72 9.78
C THR A 819 1.91 -34.19 8.41
N GLN A 820 1.31 -33.00 8.35
CA GLN A 820 0.84 -32.38 7.11
C GLN A 820 1.26 -30.92 7.07
N ALA A 821 1.85 -30.49 5.96
CA ALA A 821 2.01 -29.09 5.62
C ALA A 821 0.93 -28.68 4.61
N HIS A 822 0.45 -27.44 4.74
CA HIS A 822 -0.63 -26.89 3.91
C HIS A 822 -0.22 -25.56 3.28
N GLY A 823 0.21 -24.59 4.08
CA GLY A 823 0.64 -23.28 3.61
C GLY A 823 2.16 -23.18 3.43
N ILE A 824 2.58 -22.42 2.42
CA ILE A 824 3.98 -22.06 2.15
C ILE A 824 4.06 -20.61 1.65
N ALA A 825 5.10 -19.89 2.06
CA ALA A 825 5.44 -18.56 1.60
C ALA A 825 6.95 -18.45 1.38
N ASN A 826 7.40 -17.58 0.46
CA ASN A 826 8.81 -17.27 0.27
C ASN A 826 9.30 -16.32 1.39
N ASP A 827 10.50 -16.55 1.92
CA ASP A 827 11.16 -15.70 2.92
C ASP A 827 11.78 -14.40 2.34
N GLY A 828 11.60 -14.15 1.04
CA GLY A 828 12.22 -13.03 0.32
C GLY A 828 13.70 -13.25 -0.06
N GLY A 829 14.30 -14.37 0.35
CA GLY A 829 15.64 -14.84 0.01
C GLY A 829 15.66 -16.14 -0.80
N GLY A 830 14.48 -16.66 -1.22
CA GLY A 830 14.32 -17.93 -1.93
C GLY A 830 14.20 -19.16 -1.02
N GLY A 831 14.15 -18.96 0.30
CA GLY A 831 13.74 -19.94 1.29
C GLY A 831 12.22 -20.00 1.46
N ALA A 832 11.75 -20.99 2.21
CA ALA A 832 10.34 -21.27 2.44
C ALA A 832 9.98 -21.21 3.93
N LEU A 833 8.97 -20.41 4.25
CA LEU A 833 8.21 -20.48 5.49
C LEU A 833 7.01 -21.40 5.28
N VAL A 834 6.86 -22.42 6.14
CA VAL A 834 5.86 -23.48 5.96
C VAL A 834 5.04 -23.68 7.22
N ALA A 835 3.71 -23.70 7.07
CA ALA A 835 2.77 -23.96 8.16
C ALA A 835 2.02 -25.28 7.95
N GLY A 836 1.70 -25.93 9.07
CA GLY A 836 1.00 -27.20 9.08
C GLY A 836 0.64 -27.68 10.47
N TYR A 837 0.38 -28.98 10.59
CA TYR A 837 0.12 -29.64 11.86
C TYR A 837 0.59 -31.09 11.89
N PHE A 838 0.74 -31.64 13.09
CA PHE A 838 1.14 -33.03 13.31
C PHE A 838 0.45 -33.63 14.53
N TYR A 839 0.31 -34.95 14.53
CA TYR A 839 -0.07 -35.75 15.69
C TYR A 839 1.17 -36.47 16.24
N GLY A 840 1.24 -36.76 17.54
CA GLY A 840 2.34 -37.49 18.16
C GLY A 840 3.67 -36.72 18.17
N SER A 841 4.80 -37.42 18.23
CA SER A 841 6.12 -36.80 18.06
C SER A 841 6.58 -36.81 16.59
N THR A 842 7.35 -35.80 16.21
CA THR A 842 8.12 -35.78 14.96
C THR A 842 9.61 -36.02 15.25
N VAL A 843 10.46 -36.02 14.22
CA VAL A 843 11.92 -36.03 14.40
C VAL A 843 12.46 -34.73 15.04
N LEU A 844 11.70 -33.63 14.99
CA LEU A 844 12.15 -32.29 15.42
C LEU A 844 11.40 -31.75 16.66
N THR A 845 10.21 -32.28 16.97
CA THR A 845 9.29 -31.77 18.00
C THR A 845 8.53 -32.89 18.73
N THR A 846 7.95 -32.58 19.89
CA THR A 846 7.15 -33.53 20.70
C THR A 846 5.72 -33.02 20.87
N GLY A 847 4.75 -33.74 20.33
CA GLY A 847 3.31 -33.52 20.56
C GLY A 847 2.65 -34.72 21.25
N ASP A 848 1.36 -34.61 21.55
CA ASP A 848 0.57 -35.66 22.20
C ASP A 848 -0.34 -36.40 21.20
N THR A 849 -1.54 -36.85 21.61
CA THR A 849 -2.47 -37.55 20.71
C THR A 849 -3.37 -36.61 19.89
N SER A 850 -3.40 -35.32 20.21
CA SER A 850 -4.08 -34.27 19.42
C SER A 850 -3.20 -33.77 18.28
N ALA A 851 -3.79 -32.93 17.41
CA ALA A 851 -3.02 -32.14 16.46
C ALA A 851 -2.34 -30.97 17.16
N ASP A 852 -1.04 -30.79 16.91
CA ASP A 852 -0.30 -29.56 17.23
C ASP A 852 0.10 -28.85 15.93
N ALA A 853 -0.03 -27.53 15.89
CA ALA A 853 0.41 -26.73 14.77
C ALA A 853 1.94 -26.60 14.77
N PHE A 854 2.54 -26.54 13.59
CA PHE A 854 3.95 -26.20 13.43
C PHE A 854 4.15 -25.10 12.40
N VAL A 855 5.24 -24.35 12.58
CA VAL A 855 5.80 -23.47 11.56
C VAL A 855 7.27 -23.79 11.45
N MET A 856 7.80 -23.87 10.24
CA MET A 856 9.22 -24.09 10.00
C MET A 856 9.75 -23.18 8.91
N HIS A 857 11.05 -22.94 8.95
CA HIS A 857 11.77 -22.32 7.88
C HIS A 857 12.70 -23.34 7.18
N VAL A 858 12.80 -23.21 5.87
CA VAL A 858 13.65 -24.02 5.01
C VAL A 858 14.44 -23.06 4.12
N THR A 859 15.75 -22.98 4.34
CA THR A 859 16.64 -22.14 3.53
C THR A 859 16.55 -22.48 2.04
N ALA A 860 16.93 -21.54 1.15
CA ALA A 860 16.98 -21.74 -0.30
C ALA A 860 17.80 -22.96 -0.77
N ALA A 861 18.71 -23.47 0.05
CA ALA A 861 19.50 -24.68 -0.19
C ALA A 861 18.81 -25.98 0.29
N GLY A 862 17.55 -25.92 0.72
CA GLY A 862 16.78 -27.06 1.22
C GLY A 862 17.14 -27.49 2.65
N ALA A 863 17.85 -26.69 3.44
CA ALA A 863 18.15 -27.02 4.84
C ALA A 863 17.12 -26.38 5.79
N ILE A 864 16.53 -27.19 6.67
CA ILE A 864 15.66 -26.73 7.78
C ILE A 864 16.56 -26.20 8.89
N ASP A 865 16.38 -24.92 9.27
CA ASP A 865 17.17 -24.25 10.31
C ASP A 865 16.41 -24.09 11.63
N TRP A 866 15.10 -23.78 11.58
CA TRP A 866 14.23 -23.75 12.77
C TRP A 866 12.82 -24.32 12.52
N VAL A 867 12.23 -24.82 13.61
CA VAL A 867 10.84 -25.26 13.71
C VAL A 867 10.27 -24.79 15.04
N VAL A 868 9.07 -24.21 15.03
CA VAL A 868 8.26 -23.91 16.22
C VAL A 868 6.97 -24.71 16.23
N GLN A 869 6.44 -24.91 17.43
CA GLN A 869 5.20 -25.65 17.70
C GLN A 869 4.25 -24.76 18.50
N ALA A 870 2.95 -24.84 18.19
CA ALA A 870 1.88 -24.29 19.00
C ALA A 870 0.79 -25.36 19.18
N GLY A 871 0.35 -25.60 20.42
CA GLY A 871 -0.34 -26.85 20.72
C GLY A 871 -0.77 -27.03 22.17
N GLY A 872 -1.51 -28.10 22.44
CA GLY A 872 -2.14 -28.36 23.73
C GLY A 872 -2.87 -29.71 23.75
N PRO A 873 -3.60 -30.03 24.84
CA PRO A 873 -4.31 -31.32 24.98
C PRO A 873 -5.52 -31.52 24.03
N ALA A 874 -5.69 -30.65 23.04
CA ALA A 874 -6.75 -30.67 22.06
C ALA A 874 -6.27 -30.04 20.74
N ASP A 875 -6.91 -30.41 19.63
CA ASP A 875 -6.44 -30.10 18.26
C ASP A 875 -6.19 -28.60 18.06
N THR A 876 -4.99 -28.28 17.59
CA THR A 876 -4.48 -26.98 17.13
C THR A 876 -3.86 -27.21 15.74
N ARG A 877 -4.31 -26.48 14.71
CA ARG A 877 -3.92 -26.75 13.31
C ARG A 877 -3.56 -25.47 12.58
N GLY A 878 -2.37 -25.41 11.99
CA GLY A 878 -1.97 -24.33 11.08
C GLY A 878 -2.33 -24.65 9.62
N PHE A 879 -2.84 -23.65 8.90
CA PHE A 879 -3.21 -23.76 7.48
C PHE A 879 -2.49 -22.72 6.62
N GLY A 880 -2.74 -21.43 6.84
CA GLY A 880 -2.13 -20.34 6.05
C GLY A 880 -0.84 -19.81 6.66
N VAL A 881 0.10 -19.38 5.80
CA VAL A 881 1.31 -18.65 6.19
C VAL A 881 1.61 -17.54 5.19
N ALA A 882 2.03 -16.38 5.69
CA ALA A 882 2.55 -15.26 4.91
C ALA A 882 3.85 -14.75 5.52
N TYR A 883 4.76 -14.25 4.69
CA TYR A 883 6.01 -13.64 5.11
C TYR A 883 5.78 -12.22 5.65
N ASP A 884 6.32 -11.90 6.84
CA ASP A 884 6.41 -10.53 7.34
C ASP A 884 7.78 -9.95 6.97
N GLY A 885 7.89 -9.38 5.77
CA GLY A 885 9.09 -8.68 5.30
C GLY A 885 9.51 -7.49 6.19
N GLY A 886 8.62 -6.99 7.05
CA GLY A 886 8.91 -5.96 8.04
C GLY A 886 9.60 -6.47 9.31
N SER A 887 9.72 -7.79 9.51
CA SER A 887 10.47 -8.38 10.63
C SER A 887 11.34 -9.60 10.25
N GLY A 888 11.26 -10.05 9.00
CA GLY A 888 11.80 -11.35 8.55
C GLY A 888 10.99 -12.55 9.06
N GLY A 889 9.78 -12.32 9.58
CA GLY A 889 8.97 -13.30 10.29
C GLY A 889 7.90 -13.98 9.44
N ALA A 890 6.99 -14.68 10.11
CA ALA A 890 5.85 -15.38 9.50
C ALA A 890 4.56 -15.05 10.25
N LEU A 891 3.52 -14.64 9.53
CA LEU A 891 2.14 -14.61 10.02
C LEU A 891 1.46 -15.93 9.67
N VAL A 892 0.85 -16.59 10.65
CA VAL A 892 0.24 -17.92 10.47
C VAL A 892 -1.20 -17.94 11.00
N THR A 893 -2.09 -18.51 10.20
CA THR A 893 -3.52 -18.69 10.50
C THR A 893 -3.88 -20.16 10.67
N GLY A 894 -4.94 -20.41 11.43
CA GLY A 894 -5.40 -21.77 11.70
C GLY A 894 -6.61 -21.82 12.61
N ASP A 895 -6.90 -23.01 13.14
CA ASP A 895 -7.97 -23.26 14.11
C ASP A 895 -7.46 -24.04 15.33
N PHE A 896 -8.10 -23.84 16.49
CA PHE A 896 -7.76 -24.57 17.71
C PHE A 896 -8.97 -24.80 18.62
N SER A 897 -8.96 -25.95 19.29
CA SER A 897 -9.99 -26.38 20.23
C SER A 897 -9.41 -26.54 21.64
N GLY A 898 -10.23 -26.38 22.68
CA GLY A 898 -9.77 -26.49 24.07
C GLY A 898 -8.77 -25.39 24.47
N GLU A 899 -7.74 -25.76 25.24
CA GLU A 899 -6.63 -24.86 25.63
C GLU A 899 -5.40 -25.18 24.77
N ALA A 900 -4.74 -24.15 24.21
CA ALA A 900 -3.55 -24.28 23.38
C ALA A 900 -2.50 -23.21 23.72
N SER A 901 -1.23 -23.62 23.68
CA SER A 901 -0.06 -22.80 24.02
C SER A 901 0.69 -22.36 22.77
N PHE A 902 0.84 -21.05 22.62
CA PHE A 902 1.53 -20.33 21.54
C PHE A 902 2.77 -19.63 22.13
N GLY A 903 3.86 -20.38 22.27
CA GLY A 903 5.06 -19.91 22.96
C GLY A 903 4.79 -19.58 24.43
N SER A 904 4.76 -18.29 24.77
CA SER A 904 4.45 -17.79 26.12
C SER A 904 2.98 -17.38 26.34
N THR A 905 2.15 -17.45 25.29
CA THR A 905 0.73 -17.09 25.32
C THR A 905 -0.12 -18.37 25.38
N SER A 906 -1.03 -18.51 26.35
CA SER A 906 -2.06 -19.57 26.33
C SER A 906 -3.40 -18.96 25.89
N LEU A 907 -4.11 -19.67 25.00
CA LEU A 907 -5.44 -19.31 24.51
C LEU A 907 -6.42 -20.47 24.81
N THR A 908 -7.69 -20.14 24.99
CA THR A 908 -8.76 -21.13 25.21
C THR A 908 -9.94 -20.81 24.31
N SER A 909 -10.32 -21.76 23.46
CA SER A 909 -11.45 -21.68 22.55
C SER A 909 -12.76 -21.49 23.30
N ARG A 910 -13.67 -20.70 22.72
CA ARG A 910 -14.97 -20.32 23.28
C ARG A 910 -16.12 -21.18 22.74
N GLY A 911 -15.86 -21.93 21.67
CA GLY A 911 -16.80 -22.81 21.01
C GLY A 911 -16.30 -24.25 20.91
N SER A 912 -16.49 -24.87 19.73
CA SER A 912 -15.96 -26.21 19.41
C SER A 912 -14.58 -26.15 18.76
N SER A 913 -14.28 -25.06 18.06
CA SER A 913 -12.95 -24.64 17.63
C SER A 913 -13.02 -23.14 17.32
N ASP A 914 -11.98 -22.37 17.65
CA ASP A 914 -11.86 -20.95 17.37
C ASP A 914 -10.71 -20.74 16.37
N ALA A 915 -10.79 -19.71 15.52
CA ALA A 915 -9.69 -19.35 14.64
C ALA A 915 -8.55 -18.66 15.42
N PHE A 916 -7.31 -18.84 14.99
CA PHE A 916 -6.16 -18.09 15.52
C PHE A 916 -5.37 -17.36 14.42
N VAL A 917 -4.68 -16.31 14.84
CA VAL A 917 -3.58 -15.69 14.11
C VAL A 917 -2.38 -15.62 15.06
N MET A 918 -1.22 -16.09 14.63
CA MET A 918 0.04 -15.96 15.37
C MET A 918 1.14 -15.38 14.50
N HIS A 919 2.18 -14.86 15.15
CA HIS A 919 3.39 -14.42 14.49
C HIS A 919 4.60 -15.19 15.02
N VAL A 920 5.50 -15.54 14.10
CA VAL A 920 6.78 -16.18 14.38
C VAL A 920 7.88 -15.25 13.87
N THR A 921 8.74 -14.79 14.76
CA THR A 921 9.93 -13.98 14.40
C THR A 921 10.91 -14.75 13.50
N ALA A 922 11.73 -14.03 12.74
CA ALA A 922 12.80 -14.57 11.88
C ALA A 922 13.74 -15.58 12.59
N ALA A 923 13.89 -15.47 13.91
CA ALA A 923 14.70 -16.36 14.74
C ALA A 923 13.97 -17.65 15.19
N GLY A 924 12.79 -17.94 14.66
CA GLY A 924 11.98 -19.09 15.06
C GLY A 924 11.45 -18.99 16.49
N THR A 925 10.86 -17.84 16.87
CA THR A 925 10.15 -17.71 18.16
C THR A 925 8.78 -17.07 18.01
N ILE A 926 7.75 -17.66 18.63
CA ILE A 926 6.40 -17.12 18.69
C ILE A 926 6.37 -15.98 19.73
N ASP A 927 6.23 -14.75 19.26
CA ASP A 927 6.17 -13.56 20.11
C ASP A 927 4.73 -13.11 20.43
N TRP A 928 3.75 -13.50 19.60
CA TRP A 928 2.33 -13.32 19.90
C TRP A 928 1.37 -14.27 19.18
N ALA A 929 0.20 -14.47 19.79
CA ALA A 929 -0.98 -15.07 19.17
C ALA A 929 -2.26 -14.35 19.63
N ILE A 930 -3.29 -14.37 18.79
CA ILE A 930 -4.65 -13.87 19.06
C ILE A 930 -5.69 -14.89 18.57
N GLN A 931 -6.87 -14.91 19.19
CA GLN A 931 -8.00 -15.75 18.80
C GLN A 931 -9.18 -14.93 18.28
N GLY A 932 -9.93 -15.48 17.33
CA GLY A 932 -11.22 -14.99 16.86
C GLY A 932 -12.23 -16.13 16.78
N GLY A 933 -13.38 -15.99 17.43
CA GLY A 933 -14.38 -17.06 17.49
C GLY A 933 -15.57 -16.76 18.40
N GLY A 934 -16.64 -17.51 18.16
CA GLY A 934 -17.93 -17.44 18.86
C GLY A 934 -18.19 -18.64 19.76
N LYS A 935 -19.43 -19.14 19.78
CA LYS A 935 -19.83 -20.38 20.49
C LYS A 935 -19.93 -21.60 19.57
N LEU A 936 -19.57 -21.45 18.29
CA LEU A 936 -19.70 -22.47 17.26
C LEU A 936 -18.29 -22.89 16.81
N SER A 937 -18.13 -23.34 15.56
CA SER A 937 -16.81 -23.63 14.99
C SER A 937 -16.41 -22.51 14.05
N ASP A 938 -15.24 -21.93 14.28
CA ASP A 938 -14.62 -20.89 13.46
C ASP A 938 -13.25 -21.40 12.97
N SER A 939 -12.81 -21.03 11.75
CA SER A 939 -11.55 -21.47 11.13
C SER A 939 -10.85 -20.32 10.40
N GLY A 940 -9.52 -20.32 10.38
CA GLY A 940 -8.68 -19.45 9.55
C GLY A 940 -7.92 -20.25 8.50
N ASP A 941 -8.40 -20.24 7.24
CA ASP A 941 -7.88 -21.13 6.18
C ASP A 941 -6.72 -20.54 5.36
N SER A 942 -6.53 -19.22 5.37
CA SER A 942 -5.50 -18.53 4.57
C SER A 942 -4.93 -17.30 5.28
N ALA A 943 -3.75 -16.85 4.88
CA ALA A 943 -3.09 -15.65 5.35
C ALA A 943 -2.44 -14.94 4.16
N THR A 944 -2.55 -13.63 4.11
CA THR A 944 -1.76 -12.76 3.22
C THR A 944 -1.22 -11.61 4.05
N ALA A 945 0.01 -11.18 3.77
CA ALA A 945 0.53 -9.92 4.29
C ALA A 945 0.17 -8.83 3.28
N ALA A 946 -0.15 -7.63 3.76
CA ALA A 946 -0.04 -6.46 2.91
C ALA A 946 1.44 -6.10 2.78
N ASP A 947 1.93 -5.76 1.59
CA ASP A 947 3.31 -5.29 1.37
C ASP A 947 3.57 -3.86 1.91
N GLY A 948 2.76 -3.42 2.87
CA GLY A 948 3.00 -2.24 3.70
C GLY A 948 3.72 -2.66 4.97
N ALA A 949 5.00 -2.30 5.11
CA ALA A 949 5.74 -2.51 6.33
C ALA A 949 5.11 -1.73 7.49
N ALA A 950 4.40 -2.42 8.39
CA ALA A 950 3.86 -1.81 9.61
C ALA A 950 4.98 -1.09 10.36
N SER A 951 4.76 0.18 10.68
CA SER A 951 5.81 1.05 11.21
C SER A 951 6.30 0.55 12.57
N ASP A 952 7.56 0.87 12.93
CA ASP A 952 8.05 0.59 14.28
C ASP A 952 7.23 1.30 15.36
N ALA A 953 6.55 2.41 15.02
CA ALA A 953 5.61 3.09 15.90
C ALA A 953 4.33 2.29 16.15
N GLU A 954 3.79 1.58 15.16
CA GLU A 954 2.63 0.69 15.29
C GLU A 954 3.01 -0.62 15.99
N LYS A 955 4.13 -1.24 15.59
CA LYS A 955 4.73 -2.40 16.27
C LYS A 955 4.96 -2.09 17.75
N GLU A 956 5.57 -0.95 18.08
CA GLU A 956 5.82 -0.51 19.45
C GLU A 956 4.54 -0.04 20.18
N SER A 957 3.53 0.48 19.48
CA SER A 957 2.24 0.80 20.08
C SER A 957 1.47 -0.48 20.46
N ALA A 958 1.48 -1.50 19.60
CA ALA A 958 0.96 -2.83 19.91
C ALA A 958 1.76 -3.50 21.05
N ARG A 959 3.09 -3.37 21.05
CA ARG A 959 3.98 -3.90 22.10
C ARG A 959 3.77 -3.20 23.46
N LYS A 960 3.64 -1.87 23.47
CA LYS A 960 3.27 -1.07 24.65
C LYS A 960 1.86 -1.37 25.15
N ALA A 961 0.89 -1.56 24.25
CA ALA A 961 -0.48 -1.95 24.61
C ALA A 961 -0.49 -3.34 25.27
N ARG A 962 0.19 -4.33 24.69
CA ARG A 962 0.38 -5.67 25.29
C ARG A 962 1.07 -5.61 26.65
N ALA A 963 2.16 -4.83 26.78
CA ALA A 963 2.84 -4.65 28.07
C ALA A 963 1.92 -4.02 29.14
N ARG A 964 1.02 -3.12 28.75
CA ARG A 964 -0.01 -2.56 29.65
C ARG A 964 -1.03 -3.62 30.09
N ILE A 965 -1.54 -4.42 29.15
CA ILE A 965 -2.48 -5.52 29.44
C ILE A 965 -1.86 -6.53 30.42
N TYR A 966 -0.62 -6.97 30.18
CA TYR A 966 0.09 -7.85 31.12
C TYR A 966 0.26 -7.22 32.51
N THR A 967 0.58 -5.92 32.58
CA THR A 967 0.74 -5.22 33.86
C THR A 967 -0.58 -5.07 34.62
N GLU A 968 -1.67 -4.75 33.93
CA GLU A 968 -3.00 -4.59 34.53
C GLU A 968 -3.63 -5.94 34.91
N PHE A 969 -3.41 -7.00 34.12
CA PHE A 969 -3.82 -8.37 34.46
C PHE A 969 -3.09 -8.90 35.70
N ILE A 970 -1.76 -8.73 35.77
CA ILE A 970 -0.98 -9.09 36.97
C ILE A 970 -1.43 -8.25 38.19
N ALA A 971 -1.74 -6.96 38.00
CA ALA A 971 -2.27 -6.11 39.07
C ALA A 971 -3.68 -6.49 39.53
N ALA A 972 -4.52 -7.08 38.66
CA ALA A 972 -5.83 -7.62 39.00
C ALA A 972 -5.70 -8.94 39.79
N VAL A 973 -4.84 -9.86 39.34
CA VAL A 973 -4.57 -11.14 40.02
C VAL A 973 -3.96 -10.92 41.41
N LEU A 974 -3.01 -9.98 41.55
CA LEU A 974 -2.36 -9.67 42.83
C LEU A 974 -3.22 -8.86 43.82
N LYS A 975 -4.40 -8.35 43.41
CA LYS A 975 -5.32 -7.59 44.29
C LYS A 975 -6.44 -8.43 44.91
N SER A 976 -6.55 -9.72 44.61
CA SER A 976 -7.54 -10.60 45.25
C SER A 976 -7.12 -10.95 46.69
N PRO A 977 -7.91 -10.61 47.74
CA PRO A 977 -7.54 -10.95 49.10
C PRO A 977 -7.68 -12.45 49.36
N SER A 978 -6.57 -13.11 49.71
CA SER A 978 -6.56 -14.53 50.07
C SER A 978 -7.36 -14.81 51.36
N LYS A 979 -8.66 -15.16 51.22
CA LYS A 979 -9.43 -15.74 52.34
C LYS A 979 -9.11 -17.22 52.50
N LYS A 980 -8.20 -17.52 53.43
CA LYS A 980 -7.97 -18.89 53.94
C LYS A 980 -9.28 -19.45 54.51
N ALA A 981 -9.85 -20.47 53.87
CA ALA A 981 -10.86 -21.32 54.50
C ALA A 981 -10.14 -22.30 55.45
N LYS A 982 -10.53 -22.33 56.72
CA LYS A 982 -10.07 -23.34 57.68
C LYS A 982 -10.81 -24.67 57.45
N THR A 983 -10.11 -25.76 57.73
CA THR A 983 -10.63 -27.14 57.74
C THR A 983 -11.75 -27.35 58.76
N GLY A 984 -12.78 -28.11 58.38
CA GLY A 984 -13.79 -28.66 59.28
C GLY A 984 -14.86 -29.40 58.48
N GLY A 985 -14.88 -30.73 58.54
CA GLY A 985 -15.81 -31.56 57.76
C GLY A 985 -17.04 -32.01 58.55
N GLY A 986 -18.06 -32.50 57.82
CA GLY A 986 -19.18 -33.27 58.37
C GLY A 986 -20.57 -32.85 57.87
N GLY A 987 -21.42 -33.82 57.54
CA GLY A 987 -22.86 -33.63 57.33
C GLY A 987 -23.35 -33.93 55.90
N ILE A 988 -24.52 -34.58 55.80
CA ILE A 988 -25.16 -35.03 54.54
C ILE A 988 -26.50 -34.23 54.31
N PRO A 989 -27.53 -34.63 53.52
CA PRO A 989 -28.23 -33.74 52.55
C PRO A 989 -29.70 -33.46 52.99
N PRO A 990 -30.77 -33.39 52.14
CA PRO A 990 -31.00 -32.80 50.80
C PRO A 990 -32.20 -31.79 50.75
N GLY A 991 -32.41 -31.08 49.63
CA GLY A 991 -33.77 -30.77 49.11
C GLY A 991 -34.31 -29.31 49.09
N SER A 992 -34.92 -28.95 47.94
CA SER A 992 -36.01 -27.96 47.68
C SER A 992 -35.86 -26.44 47.97
N VAL A 993 -35.84 -25.62 46.89
CA VAL A 993 -36.54 -24.32 46.53
C VAL A 993 -36.93 -23.30 47.65
N PRO A 994 -36.99 -21.94 47.45
CA PRO A 994 -37.09 -21.17 46.18
C PRO A 994 -36.41 -19.76 46.11
N GLY A 995 -36.66 -18.99 45.03
CA GLY A 995 -36.90 -17.53 45.09
C GLY A 995 -35.84 -16.57 44.50
N ASP A 996 -36.25 -15.82 43.47
CA ASP A 996 -36.00 -14.39 43.11
C ASP A 996 -34.70 -13.69 43.61
N GLU A 997 -33.92 -12.94 42.82
CA GLU A 997 -34.26 -11.80 41.96
C GLU A 997 -33.16 -11.55 40.90
N ILE A 998 -33.55 -11.19 39.66
CA ILE A 998 -32.63 -10.60 38.66
C ILE A 998 -33.11 -9.18 38.37
N ASN A 999 -32.29 -8.18 38.71
CA ASN A 999 -32.59 -6.79 38.39
C ASN A 999 -32.30 -6.48 36.92
N VAL A 1000 -33.31 -5.92 36.25
CA VAL A 1000 -33.25 -5.42 34.87
C VAL A 1000 -32.85 -3.94 34.90
N PHE A 1001 -32.03 -3.51 33.94
CA PHE A 1001 -32.05 -2.12 33.46
C PHE A 1001 -32.17 -2.08 31.94
N HIS A 1002 -32.90 -1.07 31.47
CA HIS A 1002 -33.50 -0.97 30.13
C HIS A 1002 -33.34 0.47 29.64
N VAL A 1003 -32.98 0.67 28.35
CA VAL A 1003 -32.90 2.00 27.72
C VAL A 1003 -33.47 1.93 26.30
N ASN A 1004 -34.59 2.63 26.06
CA ASN A 1004 -35.09 2.99 24.73
C ASN A 1004 -34.33 4.24 24.20
N GLY A 1005 -34.08 4.50 22.90
CA GLY A 1005 -34.53 3.88 21.64
C GLY A 1005 -35.46 4.83 20.83
N GLY A 1006 -35.30 5.14 19.52
CA GLY A 1006 -34.30 4.77 18.50
C GLY A 1006 -33.87 6.01 17.64
N PRO A 1007 -33.97 6.06 16.27
CA PRO A 1007 -34.75 5.18 15.38
C PRO A 1007 -33.96 4.45 14.25
N GLY A 1008 -34.56 3.36 13.73
CA GLY A 1008 -34.10 2.59 12.56
C GLY A 1008 -33.10 1.47 12.91
N MET A 1009 -33.27 0.20 12.54
CA MET A 1009 -34.18 -0.45 11.58
C MET A 1009 -34.52 -1.89 12.04
N TRP A 1010 -35.63 -2.47 11.58
CA TRP A 1010 -36.09 -3.82 11.97
C TRP A 1010 -35.52 -4.92 11.06
N ILE A 1011 -35.31 -6.11 11.64
CA ILE A 1011 -35.11 -7.39 10.92
C ILE A 1011 -36.44 -8.15 10.88
N THR A 1012 -36.80 -8.69 9.73
CA THR A 1012 -37.96 -9.59 9.54
C THR A 1012 -37.46 -10.98 9.15
N ILE A 1013 -37.96 -12.04 9.80
CA ILE A 1013 -37.63 -13.44 9.50
C ILE A 1013 -38.88 -14.16 8.96
N PRO A 1014 -38.84 -14.77 7.77
CA PRO A 1014 -39.82 -15.78 7.36
C PRO A 1014 -39.44 -17.16 7.92
N PRO A 1015 -40.31 -17.86 8.68
CA PRO A 1015 -40.02 -19.18 9.24
C PRO A 1015 -40.61 -20.32 8.39
N HIS A 1016 -39.89 -21.44 8.23
CA HIS A 1016 -40.32 -22.81 7.84
C HIS A 1016 -39.01 -23.64 7.69
N TRP A 1017 -38.74 -24.79 8.34
CA TRP A 1017 -39.58 -25.98 8.65
C TRP A 1017 -39.17 -26.71 9.95
N ILE A 1018 -39.95 -27.75 10.33
CA ILE A 1018 -39.94 -28.51 11.60
C ILE A 1018 -39.69 -30.02 11.32
N PRO A 1019 -39.40 -30.89 12.31
CA PRO A 1019 -40.48 -31.76 12.85
C PRO A 1019 -40.35 -32.13 14.35
N GLY A 1020 -41.39 -32.00 15.16
CA GLY A 1020 -42.35 -33.07 15.53
C GLY A 1020 -42.69 -32.94 17.03
N HIS A 1021 -43.83 -33.34 17.61
CA HIS A 1021 -44.95 -34.19 17.18
C HIS A 1021 -46.30 -33.58 17.63
N GLY A 1022 -47.42 -33.95 17.01
CA GLY A 1022 -48.76 -33.73 17.62
C GLY A 1022 -49.94 -33.55 16.66
N LEU A 1023 -50.48 -34.64 16.12
CA LEU A 1023 -51.77 -34.64 15.41
C LEU A 1023 -52.96 -34.46 16.37
N ARG A 1024 -53.91 -33.56 16.06
CA ARG A 1024 -55.37 -33.84 16.05
C ARG A 1024 -56.19 -32.72 15.39
N PHE A 1025 -57.37 -33.11 14.87
CA PHE A 1025 -58.23 -32.37 13.94
C PHE A 1025 -59.19 -31.37 14.62
N GLN A 1026 -59.57 -30.29 13.93
CA GLN A 1026 -60.93 -30.10 13.37
C GLN A 1026 -61.07 -28.87 12.42
N SER A 1027 -62.11 -28.89 11.59
CA SER A 1027 -62.55 -27.94 10.54
C SER A 1027 -63.29 -26.70 11.11
N THR A 1028 -63.68 -25.61 10.42
CA THR A 1028 -64.07 -25.31 9.00
C THR A 1028 -63.81 -23.83 8.62
N GLU A 1029 -63.91 -23.48 7.33
CA GLU A 1029 -64.00 -22.11 6.73
C GLU A 1029 -65.25 -21.29 7.16
N PRO A 1030 -65.53 -20.03 6.68
CA PRO A 1030 -64.79 -19.09 5.79
C PRO A 1030 -64.69 -17.60 6.29
N ALA A 1031 -64.16 -16.72 5.42
CA ALA A 1031 -63.99 -15.24 5.53
C ALA A 1031 -65.32 -14.44 5.25
N PRO A 1032 -65.37 -13.08 5.00
CA PRO A 1032 -64.34 -12.01 4.93
C PRO A 1032 -64.77 -10.63 5.57
N GLU A 1033 -64.08 -9.52 5.18
CA GLU A 1033 -64.53 -8.09 5.22
C GLU A 1033 -64.70 -7.38 6.61
N GLU A 1034 -64.62 -6.05 6.80
CA GLU A 1034 -64.05 -4.91 6.02
C GLU A 1034 -63.69 -3.72 6.97
N LYS A 1035 -62.79 -2.83 6.48
CA LYS A 1035 -62.66 -1.35 6.67
C LYS A 1035 -63.04 -0.56 7.96
N ASP A 1036 -62.12 0.38 8.24
CA ASP A 1036 -62.30 1.80 8.61
C ASP A 1036 -63.02 2.25 9.90
N GLY A 1037 -62.33 3.06 10.73
CA GLY A 1037 -62.90 3.69 11.94
C GLY A 1037 -62.03 4.80 12.55
N LYS A 1038 -62.11 6.02 12.00
CA LYS A 1038 -61.38 7.24 12.41
C LYS A 1038 -61.59 7.69 13.87
N GLY A 1039 -60.60 8.44 14.39
CA GLY A 1039 -60.81 9.59 15.31
C GLY A 1039 -60.61 9.28 16.80
N SER A 1040 -59.54 9.75 17.46
CA SER A 1040 -59.31 11.13 17.95
C SER A 1040 -60.24 11.60 19.08
N MET A 1041 -59.72 11.71 20.32
CA MET A 1041 -59.55 13.03 20.97
C MET A 1041 -58.75 12.97 22.29
N TRP A 1042 -58.21 14.12 22.65
CA TRP A 1042 -57.44 14.41 23.87
C TRP A 1042 -58.34 14.65 25.10
N GLN A 1043 -57.83 14.46 26.32
CA GLN A 1043 -57.42 15.59 27.21
C GLN A 1043 -57.09 15.21 28.67
N HIS A 1044 -56.08 15.91 29.23
CA HIS A 1044 -55.98 16.37 30.65
C HIS A 1044 -55.81 15.34 31.79
N MET A 1045 -55.20 15.65 32.96
CA MET A 1045 -54.33 16.77 33.40
C MET A 1045 -53.59 16.38 34.72
N PHE A 1046 -52.28 16.69 34.83
CA PHE A 1046 -51.54 17.10 36.06
C PHE A 1046 -51.55 16.21 37.35
N PRO A 1047 -50.73 16.52 38.40
CA PRO A 1047 -49.46 17.27 38.44
C PRO A 1047 -48.28 16.57 39.19
N ARG A 1048 -47.06 17.07 38.90
CA ARG A 1048 -45.99 17.53 39.83
C ARG A 1048 -46.20 17.30 41.36
N ARG A 1049 -45.18 17.11 42.22
CA ARG A 1049 -43.69 17.18 42.14
C ARG A 1049 -43.12 16.70 43.48
N ARG A 1050 -41.89 16.17 43.50
CA ARG A 1050 -40.73 16.90 44.07
C ARG A 1050 -39.45 16.40 43.44
#